data_AF-A0AA93BDI1-F1
#
_entry.id   AF-A0AA93BDI1-F1
#
_cell.length_a   1.000
_cell.length_b   1.000
_cell.length_c   1.000
_cell.angle_alpha   90.00
_cell.angle_beta   90.00
_cell.angle_gamma   90.00
#
_symmetry.space_group_name_H-M   'P 1'
#
loop_
_entity.id
_entity.type
_entity.pdbx_description
1 polymer ?
#
loop_
_entity_poly.entity_id
_entity_poly.type
_entity_poly.pdbx_seq_one_letter_code
_entity_poly.pdbx_strand_id
1 'polypeptide(L)'
;MNILQSNPYRLLGVYSNSPTKERLANHNRMKAFLKVGKPVSFPLDLSNDLSPINRTEASVADAEAKLTLPKDQILYAQFWFLKTTPLDDVAFNHLIAGEIDKAEKIWQKRDCASSLQNRIVCALICRNYSCAITCAEVLYENTQYINQFVSAIIGTEGNIEVSNLVFSFLDVLCEEVGINKLLPFITKNAWKSHIGEKAVKPLVDRIQEAVEIAKKSKGKGSNARLNAGEELRKNTRNALSQLNKILSLTDLQYQMIADKLGLEILQCGIDYFNDSEEPDAAHKAMNLQKYAKSIVVGQMAKDRCKENVDILQRIIDNLPPSEVFAEDRAIHEKLRKFCSLPDKIDFAEILLKSTQKLFVSMKQKLGVSNQYYIELSTQVVSNALHNVIEEVNAAQKDKSEAYLAKVLVSAWKVTLIMDTFDKNEEFKARYLSNKETLFSIYRQIVFSDMVSSEVIAIYEAIDSFNGTTKTIERQSDSPFLNVSSYMLAGMDDLVHDRQFSKITTLLNRTKEHLRVVKQCSSVRDFDYKKLSTKIVSMALNDVIKIVNNSTSSRVSSYNLEFNSTISSAYLAILEMDSFDMTFDFRKHFDEQKRIISQMYNRSNPFMHSVDNKSSTSSGSGCMVMLCAIFGLVVLTIYGLINM
;
A
#
# COMPACT_ATOMS: atom_id res chain seq x y z
N MET A 1 -12.86 -8.52 57.25
CA MET A 1 -12.70 -9.89 56.73
C MET A 1 -13.91 -10.68 57.17
N ASN A 2 -14.66 -11.25 56.24
CA ASN A 2 -15.88 -11.99 56.53
C ASN A 2 -15.57 -13.25 57.36
N ILE A 3 -14.44 -13.93 57.09
CA ILE A 3 -13.99 -15.09 57.88
C ILE A 3 -13.81 -14.82 59.38
N LEU A 4 -13.51 -13.58 59.78
CA LEU A 4 -13.46 -13.16 61.19
C LEU A 4 -14.84 -12.73 61.71
N GLN A 5 -15.57 -11.95 60.91
CA GLN A 5 -16.85 -11.38 61.33
C GLN A 5 -17.93 -12.45 61.51
N SER A 6 -17.98 -13.40 60.58
CA SER A 6 -18.96 -14.48 60.52
C SER A 6 -18.36 -15.82 60.94
N ASN A 7 -17.28 -15.80 61.72
CA ASN A 7 -16.62 -17.01 62.18
C ASN A 7 -17.60 -17.87 63.01
N PRO A 8 -17.74 -19.18 62.74
CA PRO A 8 -18.66 -20.03 63.51
C PRO A 8 -18.37 -20.05 65.01
N TYR A 9 -17.11 -20.03 65.44
CA TYR A 9 -16.75 -19.98 66.85
C TYR A 9 -17.16 -18.65 67.51
N ARG A 10 -17.04 -17.53 66.77
CA ARG A 10 -17.56 -16.22 67.20
C ARG A 10 -19.08 -16.24 67.33
N LEU A 11 -19.78 -16.76 66.32
CA LEU A 11 -21.23 -16.86 66.32
C LEU A 11 -21.72 -17.67 67.52
N LEU A 12 -21.00 -18.75 67.88
CA LEU A 12 -21.32 -19.61 69.02
C LEU A 12 -20.77 -19.09 70.36
N GLY A 13 -20.02 -17.99 70.36
CA GLY A 13 -19.51 -17.33 71.57
C GLY A 13 -18.48 -18.16 72.34
N VAL A 14 -17.67 -18.95 71.62
CA VAL A 14 -16.71 -19.92 72.19
C VAL A 14 -15.30 -19.75 71.63
N TYR A 15 -14.32 -20.33 72.32
CA TYR A 15 -12.96 -20.48 71.78
C TYR A 15 -12.90 -21.66 70.81
N SER A 16 -11.89 -21.70 69.95
CA SER A 16 -11.72 -22.79 68.98
C SER A 16 -11.51 -24.16 69.62
N ASN A 17 -11.02 -24.21 70.86
CA ASN A 17 -10.85 -25.43 71.64
C ASN A 17 -11.86 -25.60 72.78
N SER A 18 -12.97 -24.84 72.77
CA SER A 18 -14.04 -25.07 73.74
C SER A 18 -14.64 -26.48 73.54
N PRO A 19 -14.90 -27.23 74.63
CA PRO A 19 -15.48 -28.56 74.53
C PRO A 19 -16.83 -28.55 73.80
N THR A 20 -17.13 -29.62 73.04
CA THR A 20 -18.42 -29.77 72.34
C THR A 20 -19.63 -29.55 73.27
N LYS A 21 -19.52 -29.95 74.54
CA LYS A 21 -20.55 -29.72 75.55
C LYS A 21 -20.83 -28.22 75.78
N GLU A 22 -19.80 -27.40 75.84
CA GLU A 22 -19.93 -25.94 76.00
C GLU A 22 -20.55 -25.32 74.75
N ARG A 23 -20.07 -25.73 73.57
CA ARG A 23 -20.60 -25.29 72.28
C ARG A 23 -22.11 -25.58 72.13
N LEU A 24 -22.53 -26.81 72.44
CA LEU A 24 -23.94 -27.21 72.41
C LEU A 24 -24.77 -26.50 73.48
N ALA A 25 -24.21 -26.23 74.66
CA ALA A 25 -24.89 -25.46 75.70
C ALA A 25 -25.16 -24.01 75.22
N ASN A 26 -24.17 -23.36 74.61
CA ASN A 26 -24.32 -22.04 74.02
C ASN A 26 -25.31 -22.04 72.86
N HIS A 27 -25.24 -23.03 71.95
CA HIS A 27 -26.21 -23.21 70.86
C HIS A 27 -27.65 -23.29 71.39
N ASN A 28 -27.90 -24.15 72.38
CA ASN A 28 -29.23 -24.33 72.97
C ASN A 28 -29.70 -23.06 73.70
N ARG A 29 -28.81 -22.37 74.41
CA ARG A 29 -29.10 -21.06 75.02
C ARG A 29 -29.50 -20.05 73.95
N MET A 30 -28.74 -19.91 72.87
CA MET A 30 -29.07 -19.00 71.78
C MET A 30 -30.41 -19.33 71.14
N LYS A 31 -30.67 -20.60 70.82
CA LYS A 31 -31.94 -21.04 70.25
C LYS A 31 -33.15 -20.67 71.14
N ALA A 32 -33.03 -20.86 72.45
CA ALA A 32 -34.11 -20.52 73.38
C ALA A 32 -34.39 -19.01 73.46
N PHE A 33 -33.34 -18.17 73.50
CA PHE A 33 -33.48 -16.71 73.59
C PHE A 33 -33.94 -16.09 72.27
N LEU A 34 -33.42 -16.57 71.14
CA LEU A 34 -33.77 -16.06 69.81
C LEU A 34 -35.22 -16.38 69.44
N LYS A 35 -35.74 -17.55 69.88
CA LYS A 35 -37.16 -17.93 69.69
C LYS A 35 -38.15 -16.96 70.34
N VAL A 36 -37.74 -16.29 71.42
CA VAL A 36 -38.55 -15.27 72.11
C VAL A 36 -38.15 -13.84 71.72
N GLY A 37 -37.38 -13.67 70.64
CA GLY A 37 -36.96 -12.36 70.12
C GLY A 37 -35.94 -11.61 70.98
N LYS A 38 -35.25 -12.29 71.91
CA LYS A 38 -34.23 -11.66 72.76
C LYS A 38 -32.82 -11.86 72.18
N PRO A 39 -32.00 -10.80 72.05
CA PRO A 39 -30.62 -10.93 71.60
C PRO A 39 -29.75 -11.62 72.65
N VAL A 40 -28.68 -12.27 72.20
CA VAL A 40 -27.68 -12.93 73.06
C VAL A 40 -26.29 -12.37 72.76
N SER A 41 -25.59 -11.96 73.80
CA SER A 41 -24.22 -11.45 73.74
C SER A 41 -23.26 -12.35 74.51
N PHE A 42 -22.02 -12.46 74.01
CA PHE A 42 -20.93 -13.17 74.67
C PHE A 42 -19.69 -12.26 74.77
N PRO A 43 -18.78 -12.50 75.74
CA PRO A 43 -17.54 -11.72 75.85
C PRO A 43 -16.68 -11.75 74.58
N LEU A 44 -16.69 -12.87 73.86
CA LEU A 44 -15.96 -13.05 72.59
C LEU A 44 -16.63 -12.40 71.37
N ASP A 45 -17.72 -11.65 71.57
CA ASP A 45 -18.31 -10.85 70.50
C ASP A 45 -17.37 -9.70 70.08
N LEU A 46 -16.53 -9.25 71.02
CA LEU A 46 -15.54 -8.19 70.90
C LEU A 46 -16.11 -6.93 70.23
N SER A 47 -17.23 -6.42 70.77
CA SER A 47 -17.98 -5.31 70.20
C SER A 47 -17.20 -3.99 70.07
N ASN A 48 -16.08 -3.85 70.77
CA ASN A 48 -15.19 -2.70 70.67
C ASN A 48 -14.32 -2.74 69.40
N ASP A 49 -13.99 -3.94 68.91
CA ASP A 49 -12.97 -4.15 67.87
C ASP A 49 -13.54 -4.76 66.59
N LEU A 50 -14.67 -5.46 66.69
CA LEU A 50 -15.38 -6.10 65.58
C LEU A 50 -16.78 -5.51 65.42
N SER A 51 -17.29 -5.54 64.19
CA SER A 51 -18.65 -5.07 63.89
C SER A 51 -19.70 -5.81 64.72
N PRO A 52 -20.83 -5.16 65.05
CA PRO A 52 -21.92 -5.78 65.77
C PRO A 52 -22.35 -7.11 65.13
N ILE A 53 -22.52 -8.13 65.96
CA ILE A 53 -22.90 -9.46 65.50
C ILE A 53 -24.42 -9.60 65.48
N ASN A 54 -24.97 -10.07 64.36
CA ASN A 54 -26.39 -10.37 64.24
C ASN A 54 -26.62 -11.88 64.28
N ARG A 55 -27.18 -12.38 65.38
CA ARG A 55 -27.48 -13.81 65.57
C ARG A 55 -28.95 -14.07 65.26
N THR A 56 -29.20 -15.01 64.35
CA THR A 56 -30.53 -15.57 64.07
C THR A 56 -30.53 -17.07 64.35
N GLU A 57 -31.71 -17.68 64.52
CA GLU A 57 -31.80 -19.14 64.68
C GLU A 57 -31.11 -19.87 63.53
N ALA A 58 -31.27 -19.36 62.30
CA ALA A 58 -30.64 -19.90 61.11
C ALA A 58 -29.11 -19.77 61.13
N SER A 59 -28.56 -18.60 61.49
CA SER A 59 -27.11 -18.38 61.51
C SER A 59 -26.41 -19.22 62.59
N VAL A 60 -27.08 -19.43 63.73
CA VAL A 60 -26.55 -20.25 64.83
C VAL A 60 -26.58 -21.74 64.48
N ALA A 61 -27.62 -22.20 63.78
CA ALA A 61 -27.68 -23.57 63.25
C ALA A 61 -26.63 -23.82 62.16
N ASP A 62 -26.45 -22.86 61.24
CA ASP A 62 -25.42 -22.91 60.20
C ASP A 62 -24.01 -22.93 60.80
N ALA A 63 -23.75 -22.12 61.83
CA ALA A 63 -22.46 -22.13 62.53
C ALA A 63 -22.14 -23.50 63.16
N GLU A 64 -23.11 -24.16 63.80
CA GLU A 64 -22.90 -25.50 64.36
C GLU A 64 -22.67 -26.53 63.25
N ALA A 65 -23.46 -26.47 62.17
CA ALA A 65 -23.30 -27.36 61.02
C ALA A 65 -21.89 -27.24 60.40
N LYS A 66 -21.38 -26.00 60.24
CA LYS A 66 -20.02 -25.72 59.74
C LYS A 66 -18.90 -26.26 60.63
N LEU A 67 -19.17 -26.53 61.92
CA LEU A 67 -18.20 -27.10 62.85
C LEU A 67 -18.36 -28.60 63.04
N THR A 68 -19.11 -29.29 62.16
CA THR A 68 -19.29 -30.76 62.26
C THR A 68 -18.02 -31.51 61.86
N LEU A 69 -17.36 -31.10 60.77
CA LEU A 69 -16.20 -31.81 60.24
C LEU A 69 -14.88 -31.30 60.86
N PRO A 70 -13.93 -32.19 61.22
CA PRO A 70 -12.62 -31.79 61.77
C PRO A 70 -11.85 -30.81 60.89
N LYS A 71 -11.92 -30.97 59.56
CA LYS A 71 -11.26 -30.07 58.60
C LYS A 71 -11.79 -28.64 58.70
N ASP A 72 -13.11 -28.48 58.77
CA ASP A 72 -13.75 -27.17 58.85
C ASP A 72 -13.54 -26.54 60.21
N GLN A 73 -13.57 -27.34 61.29
CA GLN A 73 -13.22 -26.88 62.63
C GLN A 73 -11.84 -26.23 62.65
N ILE A 74 -10.84 -26.86 62.03
CA ILE A 74 -9.49 -26.29 61.95
C ILE A 74 -9.46 -25.06 61.05
N LEU A 75 -10.08 -25.11 59.86
CA LEU A 75 -10.15 -23.97 58.93
C LEU A 75 -10.64 -22.70 59.64
N TYR A 76 -11.77 -22.78 60.33
CA TYR A 76 -12.32 -21.62 61.05
C TYR A 76 -11.49 -21.25 62.29
N ALA A 77 -10.80 -22.21 62.90
CA ALA A 77 -9.94 -21.96 64.05
C ALA A 77 -8.65 -21.20 63.65
N GLN A 78 -8.15 -21.37 62.43
CA GLN A 78 -7.02 -20.57 61.91
C GLN A 78 -7.31 -19.06 61.96
N PHE A 79 -8.59 -18.68 62.00
CA PHE A 79 -9.06 -17.31 62.07
C PHE A 79 -9.82 -17.02 63.38
N TRP A 80 -9.60 -17.79 64.45
CA TRP A 80 -10.25 -17.53 65.73
C TRP A 80 -9.36 -17.86 66.94
N PHE A 81 -9.81 -17.46 68.12
CA PHE A 81 -9.03 -17.47 69.35
C PHE A 81 -8.94 -18.86 69.99
N LEU A 82 -7.77 -19.16 70.55
CA LEU A 82 -7.45 -20.39 71.26
C LEU A 82 -7.11 -20.09 72.73
N LYS A 83 -7.68 -20.84 73.68
CA LYS A 83 -7.45 -20.63 75.12
C LYS A 83 -6.87 -21.88 75.78
N THR A 84 -5.57 -21.88 76.09
CA THR A 84 -4.89 -23.09 76.56
C THR A 84 -4.06 -22.88 77.83
N THR A 85 -3.50 -21.69 78.02
CA THR A 85 -2.56 -21.39 79.11
C THR A 85 -3.14 -20.37 80.09
N PRO A 86 -2.65 -20.32 81.35
CA PRO A 86 -3.04 -19.26 82.28
C PRO A 86 -2.69 -17.84 81.81
N LEU A 87 -1.71 -17.70 80.91
CA LEU A 87 -1.39 -16.42 80.28
C LEU A 87 -2.53 -15.97 79.35
N ASP A 88 -3.21 -16.91 78.70
CA ASP A 88 -4.36 -16.62 77.84
C ASP A 88 -5.52 -16.04 78.65
N ASP A 89 -5.79 -16.54 79.86
CA ASP A 89 -6.81 -15.96 80.75
C ASP A 89 -6.59 -14.47 81.02
N VAL A 90 -5.36 -14.10 81.36
CA VAL A 90 -5.01 -12.70 81.65
C VAL A 90 -5.12 -11.85 80.39
N ALA A 91 -4.63 -12.36 79.25
CA ALA A 91 -4.69 -11.66 77.98
C ALA A 91 -6.14 -11.45 77.50
N PHE A 92 -7.01 -12.46 77.63
CA PHE A 92 -8.42 -12.35 77.24
C PHE A 92 -9.19 -11.35 78.09
N ASN A 93 -8.87 -11.18 79.37
CA ASN A 93 -9.51 -10.13 80.19
C ASN A 93 -9.22 -8.73 79.63
N HIS A 94 -7.99 -8.46 79.18
CA HIS A 94 -7.65 -7.21 78.51
C HIS A 94 -8.29 -7.12 77.12
N LEU A 95 -8.34 -8.21 76.36
CA LEU A 95 -8.98 -8.25 75.04
C LEU A 95 -10.48 -7.92 75.13
N ILE A 96 -11.20 -8.53 76.06
CA ILE A 96 -12.65 -8.30 76.27
C ILE A 96 -12.92 -6.86 76.73
N ALA A 97 -11.97 -6.24 77.44
CA ALA A 97 -12.03 -4.83 77.82
C ALA A 97 -11.75 -3.85 76.65
N GLY A 98 -11.45 -4.35 75.44
CA GLY A 98 -11.07 -3.53 74.29
C GLY A 98 -9.61 -3.05 74.31
N GLU A 99 -8.75 -3.67 75.13
CA GLU A 99 -7.34 -3.30 75.25
C GLU A 99 -6.43 -4.27 74.45
N ILE A 100 -6.66 -4.37 73.13
CA ILE A 100 -5.93 -5.30 72.24
C ILE A 100 -4.41 -5.19 72.42
N ASP A 101 -3.85 -3.98 72.43
CA ASP A 101 -2.40 -3.77 72.56
C ASP A 101 -1.81 -4.38 73.84
N LYS A 102 -2.57 -4.36 74.95
CA LYS A 102 -2.12 -4.96 76.22
C LYS A 102 -2.21 -6.47 76.17
N ALA A 103 -3.28 -7.02 75.58
CA ALA A 103 -3.43 -8.46 75.36
C ALA A 103 -2.28 -8.99 74.49
N GLU A 104 -1.96 -8.31 73.38
CA GLU A 104 -0.83 -8.66 72.52
C GLU A 104 0.51 -8.62 73.27
N LYS A 105 0.78 -7.58 74.07
CA LYS A 105 1.98 -7.49 74.91
C LYS A 105 2.11 -8.64 75.90
N ILE A 106 1.00 -9.16 76.41
CA ILE A 106 1.02 -10.33 77.31
C ILE A 106 1.41 -11.58 76.51
N TRP A 107 0.79 -11.82 75.35
CA TRP A 107 1.13 -12.96 74.50
C TRP A 107 2.57 -12.91 73.95
N GLN A 108 3.13 -11.72 73.73
CA GLN A 108 4.53 -11.54 73.31
C GLN A 108 5.55 -11.96 74.38
N LYS A 109 5.16 -12.12 75.66
CA LYS A 109 6.09 -12.56 76.73
C LYS A 109 6.55 -14.00 76.54
N ARG A 110 5.76 -14.84 75.86
CA ARG A 110 6.08 -16.25 75.63
C ARG A 110 5.39 -16.76 74.37
N ASP A 111 6.18 -17.19 73.40
CA ASP A 111 5.66 -17.86 72.21
C ASP A 111 5.28 -19.32 72.52
N CYS A 112 4.06 -19.66 72.13
CA CYS A 112 3.47 -20.99 72.14
C CYS A 112 2.31 -21.03 71.13
N ALA A 113 1.72 -22.21 70.90
CA ALA A 113 0.67 -22.35 69.90
C ALA A 113 -0.51 -21.38 70.11
N SER A 114 -1.04 -21.26 71.34
CA SER A 114 -2.15 -20.35 71.63
C SER A 114 -1.77 -18.88 71.57
N SER A 115 -0.60 -18.49 72.10
CA SER A 115 -0.18 -17.09 72.08
C SER A 115 0.10 -16.58 70.66
N LEU A 116 0.73 -17.40 69.80
CA LEU A 116 0.94 -17.06 68.39
C LEU A 116 -0.38 -17.00 67.63
N GLN A 117 -1.27 -17.99 67.80
CA GLN A 117 -2.59 -18.00 67.17
C GLN A 117 -3.41 -16.75 67.54
N ASN A 118 -3.46 -16.40 68.82
CA ASN A 118 -4.22 -15.25 69.28
C ASN A 118 -3.64 -13.93 68.75
N ARG A 119 -2.30 -13.81 68.68
CA ARG A 119 -1.63 -12.66 68.05
C ARG A 119 -1.91 -12.57 66.56
N ILE A 120 -2.00 -13.69 65.83
CA ILE A 120 -2.43 -13.70 64.42
C ILE A 120 -3.82 -13.09 64.31
N VAL A 121 -4.78 -13.55 65.13
CA VAL A 121 -6.16 -13.05 65.09
C VAL A 121 -6.22 -11.55 65.43
N CYS A 122 -5.57 -11.10 66.50
CA CYS A 122 -5.51 -9.68 66.85
C CYS A 122 -4.90 -8.82 65.72
N ALA A 123 -3.79 -9.27 65.15
CA ALA A 123 -3.16 -8.59 64.03
C ALA A 123 -4.09 -8.50 62.80
N LEU A 124 -4.87 -9.55 62.52
CA LEU A 124 -5.86 -9.53 61.43
C LEU A 124 -7.04 -8.58 61.72
N ILE A 125 -7.51 -8.50 62.97
CA ILE A 125 -8.53 -7.53 63.41
C ILE A 125 -8.03 -6.10 63.18
N CYS A 126 -6.79 -5.81 63.60
CA CYS A 126 -6.14 -4.51 63.44
C CYS A 126 -5.61 -4.25 62.01
N ARG A 127 -5.83 -5.18 61.05
CA ARG A 127 -5.33 -5.11 59.65
C ARG A 127 -3.80 -4.97 59.55
N ASN A 128 -3.08 -5.43 60.56
CA ASN A 128 -1.62 -5.49 60.58
C ASN A 128 -1.15 -6.80 59.93
N TYR A 129 -1.18 -6.86 58.60
CA TYR A 129 -0.82 -8.07 57.85
C TYR A 129 0.64 -8.48 58.01
N SER A 130 1.55 -7.53 58.25
CA SER A 130 2.95 -7.83 58.53
C SER A 130 3.08 -8.69 59.79
N CYS A 131 2.47 -8.26 60.90
CA CYS A 131 2.51 -9.00 62.16
C CYS A 131 1.78 -10.35 62.05
N ALA A 132 0.63 -10.38 61.37
CA ALA A 132 -0.12 -11.62 61.16
C ALA A 132 0.72 -12.67 60.41
N ILE A 133 1.39 -12.28 59.33
CA ILE A 133 2.26 -13.17 58.56
C ILE A 133 3.49 -13.60 59.37
N THR A 134 4.17 -12.68 60.07
CA THR A 134 5.33 -13.05 60.90
C THR A 134 4.96 -14.04 62.01
N CYS A 135 3.83 -13.84 62.70
CA CYS A 135 3.36 -14.81 63.70
C CYS A 135 2.95 -16.14 63.08
N ALA A 136 2.29 -16.11 61.91
CA ALA A 136 1.94 -17.32 61.17
C ALA A 136 3.17 -18.11 60.73
N GLU A 137 4.23 -17.43 60.28
CA GLU A 137 5.50 -18.09 59.91
C GLU A 137 6.09 -18.84 61.11
N VAL A 138 6.07 -18.25 62.32
CA VAL A 138 6.57 -18.94 63.53
C VAL A 138 5.67 -20.12 63.93
N LEU A 139 4.34 -19.96 63.84
CA LEU A 139 3.38 -20.99 64.24
C LEU A 139 3.42 -22.20 63.29
N TYR A 140 3.28 -21.97 61.98
CA TYR A 140 3.09 -23.04 61.00
C TYR A 140 4.39 -23.75 60.60
N GLU A 141 5.55 -23.09 60.70
CA GLU A 141 6.84 -23.73 60.43
C GLU A 141 7.36 -24.56 61.62
N ASN A 142 6.78 -24.39 62.81
CA ASN A 142 7.15 -25.18 63.98
C ASN A 142 6.20 -26.37 64.13
N THR A 143 6.68 -27.56 63.77
CA THR A 143 5.94 -28.84 63.86
C THR A 143 5.32 -29.09 65.24
N GLN A 144 5.99 -28.68 66.33
CA GLN A 144 5.44 -28.84 67.67
C GLN A 144 4.25 -27.90 67.91
N TYR A 145 4.34 -26.63 67.50
CA TYR A 145 3.26 -25.67 67.72
C TYR A 145 2.04 -25.95 66.86
N ILE A 146 2.24 -26.30 65.59
CA ILE A 146 1.13 -26.65 64.70
C ILE A 146 0.42 -27.92 65.17
N ASN A 147 1.15 -28.93 65.65
CA ASN A 147 0.55 -30.13 66.24
C ASN A 147 -0.23 -29.80 67.51
N GLN A 148 0.32 -28.94 68.39
CA GLN A 148 -0.38 -28.47 69.59
C GLN A 148 -1.67 -27.70 69.23
N PHE A 149 -1.63 -26.85 68.21
CA PHE A 149 -2.79 -26.13 67.70
C PHE A 149 -3.88 -27.09 67.22
N VAL A 150 -3.52 -28.06 66.37
CA VAL A 150 -4.46 -29.08 65.85
C VAL A 150 -5.03 -29.93 66.98
N SER A 151 -4.18 -30.48 67.85
CA SER A 151 -4.62 -31.31 68.97
C SER A 151 -5.49 -30.57 69.97
N ALA A 152 -5.31 -29.26 70.14
CA ALA A 152 -6.17 -28.47 71.00
C ALA A 152 -7.61 -28.37 70.46
N ILE A 153 -7.81 -28.39 69.14
CA ILE A 153 -9.13 -28.19 68.51
C ILE A 153 -9.88 -29.52 68.38
N ILE A 154 -9.22 -30.54 67.84
CA ILE A 154 -9.86 -31.81 67.45
C ILE A 154 -9.40 -33.02 68.28
N GLY A 155 -8.49 -32.84 69.24
CA GLY A 155 -7.90 -33.93 70.01
C GLY A 155 -6.88 -34.76 69.23
N THR A 156 -6.65 -36.00 69.65
CA THR A 156 -5.71 -36.95 69.03
C THR A 156 -6.34 -37.83 67.94
N GLU A 157 -7.65 -37.70 67.69
CA GLU A 157 -8.43 -38.65 66.88
C GLU A 157 -8.64 -38.23 65.42
N GLY A 158 -7.94 -37.21 64.90
CA GLY A 158 -8.06 -36.78 63.51
C GLY A 158 -6.75 -36.89 62.74
N ASN A 159 -6.75 -37.70 61.68
CA ASN A 159 -5.63 -37.82 60.77
C ASN A 159 -5.66 -36.63 59.78
N ILE A 160 -5.16 -35.48 60.19
CA ILE A 160 -5.12 -34.26 59.35
C ILE A 160 -3.70 -33.99 58.90
N GLU A 161 -3.55 -33.72 57.61
CA GLU A 161 -2.27 -33.38 57.01
C GLU A 161 -1.86 -31.95 57.40
N VAL A 162 -1.06 -31.88 58.46
CA VAL A 162 -0.59 -30.65 59.11
C VAL A 162 0.23 -29.76 58.17
N SER A 163 0.96 -30.34 57.21
CA SER A 163 1.77 -29.61 56.21
C SER A 163 0.97 -28.70 55.29
N ASN A 164 -0.32 -28.98 55.07
CA ASN A 164 -1.16 -28.21 54.13
C ASN A 164 -1.94 -27.07 54.79
N LEU A 165 -1.93 -26.97 56.12
CA LEU A 165 -2.70 -25.96 56.86
C LEU A 165 -2.25 -24.54 56.56
N VAL A 166 -0.95 -24.33 56.35
CA VAL A 166 -0.44 -23.00 56.01
C VAL A 166 -0.98 -22.53 54.66
N PHE A 167 -1.10 -23.44 53.70
CA PHE A 167 -1.64 -23.13 52.39
C PHE A 167 -3.15 -22.83 52.44
N SER A 168 -3.93 -23.54 53.28
CA SER A 168 -5.34 -23.18 53.49
C SER A 168 -5.51 -21.81 54.16
N PHE A 169 -4.64 -21.48 55.12
CA PHE A 169 -4.63 -20.16 55.75
C PHE A 169 -4.31 -19.05 54.73
N LEU A 170 -3.25 -19.22 53.94
CA LEU A 170 -2.84 -18.26 52.92
C LEU A 170 -3.91 -18.08 51.85
N ASP A 171 -4.57 -19.16 51.44
CA ASP A 171 -5.64 -19.15 50.46
C ASP A 171 -6.80 -18.26 50.91
N VAL A 172 -7.34 -18.50 52.11
CA VAL A 172 -8.45 -17.71 52.66
C VAL A 172 -8.02 -16.25 52.89
N LEU A 173 -6.80 -16.04 53.38
CA LEU A 173 -6.29 -14.69 53.59
C LEU A 173 -6.16 -13.91 52.28
N CYS A 174 -5.69 -14.57 51.21
CA CYS A 174 -5.60 -13.99 49.88
C CYS A 174 -6.97 -13.65 49.29
N GLU A 175 -7.98 -14.50 49.49
CA GLU A 175 -9.36 -14.26 49.07
C GLU A 175 -10.00 -13.06 49.79
N GLU A 176 -9.74 -12.91 51.10
CA GLU A 176 -10.32 -11.85 51.93
C GLU A 176 -9.63 -10.49 51.78
N VAL A 177 -8.30 -10.48 51.57
CA VAL A 177 -7.48 -9.26 51.62
C VAL A 177 -6.98 -8.82 50.24
N GLY A 178 -6.72 -9.79 49.36
CA GLY A 178 -6.09 -9.61 48.06
C GLY A 178 -4.57 -9.78 48.11
N ILE A 179 -4.07 -10.59 47.16
CA ILE A 179 -2.66 -11.02 47.07
C ILE A 179 -1.68 -9.86 47.06
N ASN A 180 -1.97 -8.79 46.31
CA ASN A 180 -1.09 -7.62 46.18
C ASN A 180 -0.79 -6.93 47.52
N LYS A 181 -1.69 -7.03 48.51
CA LYS A 181 -1.48 -6.45 49.83
C LYS A 181 -0.66 -7.35 50.74
N LEU A 182 -0.67 -8.65 50.49
CA LEU A 182 0.00 -9.66 51.34
C LEU A 182 1.41 -9.96 50.85
N LEU A 183 1.63 -9.99 49.54
CA LEU A 183 2.89 -10.36 48.90
C LEU A 183 4.12 -9.63 49.48
N PRO A 184 4.08 -8.33 49.83
CA PRO A 184 5.23 -7.64 50.41
C PRO A 184 5.69 -8.18 51.77
N PHE A 185 4.79 -8.84 52.51
CA PHE A 185 5.06 -9.32 53.87
C PHE A 185 5.49 -10.79 53.92
N ILE A 186 5.25 -11.55 52.86
CA ILE A 186 5.59 -12.97 52.80
C ILE A 186 7.07 -13.08 52.46
N THR A 187 7.85 -13.69 53.35
CA THR A 187 9.31 -13.82 53.14
C THR A 187 9.69 -15.20 52.63
N LYS A 188 8.88 -16.23 52.94
CA LYS A 188 9.14 -17.63 52.60
C LYS A 188 8.89 -17.95 51.12
N ASN A 189 9.87 -18.60 50.48
CA ASN A 189 9.78 -18.99 49.08
C ASN A 189 8.66 -19.98 48.80
N ALA A 190 8.45 -20.97 49.66
CA ALA A 190 7.37 -21.96 49.50
C ALA A 190 5.97 -21.30 49.52
N TRP A 191 5.76 -20.34 50.41
CA TRP A 191 4.50 -19.60 50.52
C TRP A 191 4.28 -18.69 49.31
N LYS A 192 5.33 -17.98 48.87
CA LYS A 192 5.31 -17.19 47.63
C LYS A 192 4.98 -18.06 46.42
N SER A 193 5.58 -19.25 46.33
CA SER A 193 5.35 -20.19 45.22
C SER A 193 3.91 -20.67 45.19
N HIS A 194 3.34 -21.08 46.33
CA HIS A 194 1.94 -21.54 46.42
C HIS A 194 0.94 -20.45 46.01
N ILE A 195 1.08 -19.26 46.59
CA ILE A 195 0.20 -18.11 46.26
C ILE A 195 0.41 -17.69 44.81
N GLY A 196 1.67 -17.67 44.36
CA GLY A 196 2.04 -17.39 42.99
C GLY A 196 1.32 -18.33 42.03
N GLU A 197 1.44 -19.65 42.20
CA GLU A 197 0.82 -20.64 41.32
C GLU A 197 -0.72 -20.51 41.28
N LYS A 198 -1.36 -20.37 42.44
CA LYS A 198 -2.83 -20.22 42.54
C LYS A 198 -3.32 -18.93 41.87
N ALA A 199 -2.54 -17.85 41.93
CA ALA A 199 -2.87 -16.55 41.34
C ALA A 199 -2.54 -16.46 39.85
N VAL A 200 -1.42 -17.07 39.45
CA VAL A 200 -0.88 -17.04 38.10
C VAL A 200 -1.75 -17.86 37.17
N LYS A 201 -2.18 -19.06 37.58
CA LYS A 201 -2.90 -19.99 36.71
C LYS A 201 -4.16 -19.38 36.07
N PRO A 202 -5.11 -18.77 36.81
CA PRO A 202 -6.28 -18.15 36.19
C PRO A 202 -5.94 -16.99 35.23
N LEU A 203 -4.88 -16.23 35.53
CA LEU A 203 -4.43 -15.13 34.68
C LEU A 203 -3.82 -15.64 33.37
N VAL A 204 -3.00 -16.68 33.47
CA VAL A 204 -2.38 -17.35 32.33
C VAL A 204 -3.44 -18.00 31.46
N ASP A 205 -4.36 -18.77 32.04
CA ASP A 205 -5.44 -19.44 31.32
C ASP A 205 -6.31 -18.41 30.56
N ARG A 206 -6.65 -17.29 31.20
CA ARG A 206 -7.41 -16.20 30.56
C ARG A 206 -6.67 -15.58 29.38
N ILE A 207 -5.37 -15.33 29.50
CA ILE A 207 -4.57 -14.79 28.38
C ILE A 207 -4.46 -15.84 27.27
N GLN A 208 -4.25 -17.10 27.63
CA GLN A 208 -4.10 -18.21 26.70
C GLN A 208 -5.37 -18.42 25.88
N GLU A 209 -6.52 -18.45 26.55
CA GLU A 209 -7.84 -18.57 25.92
C GLU A 209 -8.10 -17.40 24.96
N ALA A 210 -7.83 -16.16 25.38
CA ALA A 210 -7.99 -15.00 24.52
C ALA A 210 -7.10 -15.08 23.26
N VAL A 211 -5.86 -15.57 23.38
CA VAL A 211 -4.96 -15.81 22.24
C VAL A 211 -5.54 -16.87 21.30
N GLU A 212 -6.07 -17.98 21.82
CA GLU A 212 -6.67 -19.02 21.00
C GLU A 212 -7.98 -18.56 20.32
N ILE A 213 -8.76 -17.69 20.96
CA ILE A 213 -9.91 -17.03 20.33
C ILE A 213 -9.45 -16.14 19.17
N ALA A 214 -8.42 -15.32 19.37
CA ALA A 214 -7.89 -14.45 18.32
C ALA A 214 -7.37 -15.26 17.12
N LYS A 215 -6.65 -16.36 17.34
CA LYS A 215 -6.17 -17.24 16.26
C LYS A 215 -7.28 -17.79 15.37
N LYS A 216 -8.46 -18.07 15.93
CA LYS A 216 -9.64 -18.56 15.18
C LYS A 216 -10.22 -17.53 14.21
N SER A 217 -9.75 -16.29 14.21
CA SER A 217 -10.13 -15.27 13.21
C SER A 217 -9.34 -15.37 11.90
N LYS A 218 -8.25 -16.15 11.86
CA LYS A 218 -7.43 -16.33 10.65
C LYS A 218 -8.27 -16.83 9.48
N GLY A 219 -8.12 -16.18 8.32
CA GLY A 219 -8.85 -16.51 7.10
C GLY A 219 -10.31 -16.02 7.04
N LYS A 220 -10.78 -15.25 8.04
CA LYS A 220 -12.15 -14.68 8.07
C LYS A 220 -12.24 -13.25 7.53
N GLY A 221 -11.20 -12.79 6.82
CA GLY A 221 -11.09 -11.44 6.28
C GLY A 221 -10.31 -10.48 7.18
N SER A 222 -9.82 -9.39 6.57
CA SER A 222 -8.95 -8.40 7.21
C SER A 222 -9.60 -7.76 8.44
N ASN A 223 -10.83 -7.25 8.32
CA ASN A 223 -11.55 -6.60 9.43
C ASN A 223 -11.76 -7.54 10.62
N ALA A 224 -11.98 -8.84 10.39
CA ALA A 224 -12.07 -9.81 11.47
C ALA A 224 -10.73 -9.96 12.23
N ARG A 225 -9.60 -9.92 11.52
CA ARG A 225 -8.27 -9.95 12.14
C ARG A 225 -7.95 -8.69 12.93
N LEU A 226 -8.31 -7.51 12.40
CA LEU A 226 -8.13 -6.25 13.13
C LEU A 226 -8.93 -6.26 14.44
N ASN A 227 -10.21 -6.62 14.38
CA ASN A 227 -11.08 -6.67 15.54
C ASN A 227 -10.58 -7.69 16.58
N ALA A 228 -10.15 -8.88 16.13
CA ALA A 228 -9.56 -9.88 17.01
C ALA A 228 -8.30 -9.37 17.72
N GLY A 229 -7.41 -8.65 17.02
CA GLY A 229 -6.22 -8.04 17.61
C GLY A 229 -6.55 -6.96 18.64
N GLU A 230 -7.52 -6.10 18.35
CA GLU A 230 -7.97 -5.05 19.27
C GLU A 230 -8.67 -5.59 20.53
N GLU A 231 -9.54 -6.59 20.36
CA GLU A 231 -10.17 -7.29 21.48
C GLU A 231 -9.14 -8.03 22.34
N LEU A 232 -8.20 -8.74 21.70
CA LEU A 232 -7.11 -9.44 22.39
C LEU A 232 -6.31 -8.48 23.25
N ARG A 233 -5.89 -7.33 22.69
CA ARG A 233 -5.20 -6.27 23.41
C ARG A 233 -6.02 -5.75 24.59
N LYS A 234 -7.29 -5.43 24.38
CA LYS A 234 -8.17 -4.84 25.40
C LYS A 234 -8.44 -5.81 26.55
N ASN A 235 -8.78 -7.05 26.25
CA ASN A 235 -9.25 -8.03 27.23
C ASN A 235 -8.12 -8.61 28.09
N THR A 236 -6.88 -8.58 27.60
CA THR A 236 -5.71 -9.14 28.31
C THR A 236 -4.91 -8.11 29.11
N ARG A 237 -5.09 -6.80 28.87
CA ARG A 237 -4.30 -5.73 29.49
C ARG A 237 -4.21 -5.83 31.02
N ASN A 238 -5.35 -6.00 31.70
CA ASN A 238 -5.38 -6.09 33.16
C ASN A 238 -4.73 -7.40 33.66
N ALA A 239 -5.06 -8.53 33.03
CA ALA A 239 -4.50 -9.82 33.40
C ALA A 239 -2.97 -9.85 33.26
N LEU A 240 -2.43 -9.32 32.15
CA LEU A 240 -0.99 -9.21 31.93
C LEU A 240 -0.33 -8.29 32.95
N SER A 241 -0.96 -7.16 33.29
CA SER A 241 -0.44 -6.24 34.31
C SER A 241 -0.38 -6.88 35.70
N GLN A 242 -1.40 -7.66 36.08
CA GLN A 242 -1.40 -8.40 37.35
C GLN A 242 -0.35 -9.51 37.34
N LEU A 243 -0.23 -10.24 36.23
CA LEU A 243 0.77 -11.28 36.07
C LEU A 243 2.20 -10.74 36.24
N ASN A 244 2.49 -9.56 35.67
CA ASN A 244 3.78 -8.88 35.84
C ASN A 244 4.06 -8.52 37.32
N LYS A 245 3.04 -8.10 38.08
CA LYS A 245 3.22 -7.77 39.51
C LYS A 245 3.57 -8.99 40.36
N ILE A 246 3.10 -10.18 39.96
CA ILE A 246 3.32 -11.42 40.70
C ILE A 246 4.66 -12.07 40.32
N LEU A 247 4.95 -12.17 39.02
CA LEU A 247 6.10 -12.90 38.50
C LEU A 247 7.32 -12.02 38.21
N SER A 248 7.15 -10.71 38.01
CA SER A 248 8.15 -9.76 37.47
C SER A 248 8.52 -9.99 35.99
N LEU A 249 9.17 -8.98 35.38
CA LEU A 249 9.57 -9.00 33.97
C LEU A 249 10.70 -10.00 33.65
N THR A 250 11.48 -10.43 34.63
CA THR A 250 12.61 -11.35 34.44
C THR A 250 12.21 -12.82 34.55
N ASP A 251 10.98 -13.10 34.94
CA ASP A 251 10.48 -14.46 35.07
C ASP A 251 10.18 -15.09 33.71
N LEU A 252 10.61 -16.35 33.54
CA LEU A 252 10.52 -17.06 32.28
C LEU A 252 9.06 -17.33 31.87
N GLN A 253 8.18 -17.64 32.84
CA GLN A 253 6.77 -17.88 32.56
C GLN A 253 6.08 -16.58 32.14
N TYR A 254 6.36 -15.46 32.82
CA TYR A 254 5.87 -14.16 32.38
C TYR A 254 6.32 -13.84 30.95
N GLN A 255 7.63 -13.98 30.66
CA GLN A 255 8.18 -13.75 29.33
C GLN A 255 7.45 -14.60 28.27
N MET A 256 7.31 -15.91 28.49
CA MET A 256 6.66 -16.81 27.53
C MET A 256 5.22 -16.40 27.22
N ILE A 257 4.45 -16.00 28.24
CA ILE A 257 3.05 -15.59 28.08
C ILE A 257 2.94 -14.22 27.42
N ALA A 258 3.76 -13.25 27.83
CA ALA A 258 3.82 -11.93 27.23
C ALA A 258 4.25 -11.98 25.75
N ASP A 259 5.25 -12.79 25.42
CA ASP A 259 5.73 -12.99 24.06
C ASP A 259 4.65 -13.67 23.21
N LYS A 260 4.02 -14.73 23.69
CA LYS A 260 2.94 -15.41 22.94
C LYS A 260 1.75 -14.48 22.67
N LEU A 261 1.36 -13.66 23.66
CA LEU A 261 0.33 -12.65 23.51
C LEU A 261 0.73 -11.57 22.48
N GLY A 262 1.92 -10.98 22.64
CA GLY A 262 2.40 -9.92 21.76
C GLY A 262 2.58 -10.40 20.32
N LEU A 263 3.08 -11.61 20.12
CA LEU A 263 3.24 -12.20 18.78
C LEU A 263 1.91 -12.45 18.08
N GLU A 264 0.86 -12.87 18.78
CA GLU A 264 -0.47 -13.00 18.15
C GLU A 264 -1.07 -11.64 17.80
N ILE A 265 -0.92 -10.62 18.67
CA ILE A 265 -1.36 -9.25 18.36
C ILE A 265 -0.61 -8.70 17.13
N LEU A 266 0.71 -8.93 17.06
CA LEU A 266 1.52 -8.59 15.90
C LEU A 266 0.98 -9.28 14.65
N GLN A 267 0.72 -10.59 14.73
CA GLN A 267 0.22 -11.37 13.59
C GLN A 267 -1.17 -10.90 13.13
N CYS A 268 -2.06 -10.49 14.05
CA CYS A 268 -3.33 -9.87 13.70
C CYS A 268 -3.12 -8.59 12.87
N GLY A 269 -2.17 -7.74 13.27
CA GLY A 269 -1.82 -6.52 12.54
C GLY A 269 -1.22 -6.80 11.16
N ILE A 270 -0.33 -7.80 11.05
CA ILE A 270 0.26 -8.22 9.76
C ILE A 270 -0.82 -8.77 8.83
N ASP A 271 -1.66 -9.69 9.30
CA ASP A 271 -2.71 -10.31 8.49
C ASP A 271 -3.73 -9.25 8.02
N TYR A 272 -4.12 -8.32 8.92
CA TYR A 272 -4.99 -7.20 8.53
C TYR A 272 -4.36 -6.33 7.45
N PHE A 273 -3.09 -5.95 7.59
CA PHE A 273 -2.42 -5.11 6.59
C PHE A 273 -2.32 -5.78 5.22
N ASN A 274 -1.94 -7.06 5.20
CA ASN A 274 -1.74 -7.80 3.95
C ASN A 274 -3.05 -8.07 3.19
N ASP A 275 -4.16 -8.24 3.91
CA ASP A 275 -5.47 -8.58 3.32
C ASP A 275 -6.39 -7.34 3.17
N SER A 276 -5.93 -6.13 3.50
CA SER A 276 -6.74 -4.90 3.46
C SER A 276 -6.37 -4.01 2.28
N GLU A 277 -7.39 -3.52 1.59
CA GLU A 277 -7.27 -2.48 0.55
C GLU A 277 -7.62 -1.07 1.07
N GLU A 278 -7.84 -0.92 2.38
CA GLU A 278 -8.21 0.35 2.99
C GLU A 278 -7.03 1.35 2.95
N PRO A 279 -7.26 2.63 2.61
CA PRO A 279 -6.19 3.64 2.58
C PRO A 279 -5.44 3.81 3.91
N ASP A 280 -6.14 3.60 5.02
CA ASP A 280 -5.60 3.72 6.37
C ASP A 280 -5.16 2.39 7.00
N ALA A 281 -5.09 1.31 6.20
CA ALA A 281 -4.73 -0.02 6.68
C ALA A 281 -3.37 -0.04 7.40
N ALA A 282 -2.37 0.67 6.85
CA ALA A 282 -1.05 0.76 7.47
C ALA A 282 -1.12 1.42 8.86
N HIS A 283 -1.92 2.48 9.02
CA HIS A 283 -2.07 3.19 10.28
C HIS A 283 -2.79 2.34 11.35
N LYS A 284 -3.86 1.65 10.96
CA LYS A 284 -4.60 0.73 11.84
C LYS A 284 -3.72 -0.45 12.27
N ALA A 285 -2.99 -1.08 11.35
CA ALA A 285 -2.05 -2.15 11.66
C ALA A 285 -0.93 -1.68 12.61
N MET A 286 -0.40 -0.47 12.40
CA MET A 286 0.68 0.11 13.19
C MET A 286 0.32 0.21 14.68
N ASN A 287 -0.93 0.51 15.02
CA ASN A 287 -1.38 0.58 16.41
C ASN A 287 -1.24 -0.76 17.15
N LEU A 288 -1.59 -1.87 16.47
CA LEU A 288 -1.41 -3.22 17.02
C LEU A 288 0.06 -3.59 17.13
N GLN A 289 0.86 -3.33 16.08
CA GLN A 289 2.27 -3.68 16.05
C GLN A 289 3.10 -2.92 17.11
N LYS A 290 2.83 -1.62 17.31
CA LYS A 290 3.46 -0.82 18.39
C LYS A 290 3.10 -1.35 19.78
N TYR A 291 1.84 -1.74 19.98
CA TYR A 291 1.43 -2.34 21.25
C TYR A 291 2.11 -3.69 21.49
N ALA A 292 2.13 -4.57 20.49
CA ALA A 292 2.86 -5.84 20.56
C ALA A 292 4.32 -5.62 20.97
N LYS A 293 5.03 -4.72 20.27
CA LYS A 293 6.42 -4.34 20.59
C LYS A 293 6.60 -3.85 22.04
N SER A 294 5.59 -3.20 22.61
CA SER A 294 5.66 -2.67 23.98
C SER A 294 5.49 -3.71 25.09
N ILE A 295 4.89 -4.87 24.79
CA ILE A 295 4.59 -5.89 25.80
C ILE A 295 5.50 -7.12 25.74
N VAL A 296 6.10 -7.40 24.58
CA VAL A 296 7.03 -8.53 24.44
C VAL A 296 8.32 -8.29 25.22
N VAL A 297 8.88 -9.35 25.80
CA VAL A 297 10.05 -9.31 26.67
C VAL A 297 11.24 -9.98 26.03
N GLY A 298 11.04 -11.17 25.45
CA GLY A 298 12.12 -11.97 24.88
C GLY A 298 12.74 -11.32 23.64
N GLN A 299 14.05 -11.49 23.49
CA GLN A 299 14.83 -10.81 22.44
C GLN A 299 14.30 -11.12 21.03
N MET A 300 14.04 -12.40 20.72
CA MET A 300 13.50 -12.80 19.42
C MET A 300 12.13 -12.17 19.11
N ALA A 301 11.25 -12.09 20.11
CA ALA A 301 9.93 -11.47 19.95
C ALA A 301 10.03 -9.96 19.76
N LYS A 302 10.92 -9.30 20.51
CA LYS A 302 11.24 -7.86 20.35
C LYS A 302 11.77 -7.55 18.97
N ASP A 303 12.71 -8.34 18.46
CA ASP A 303 13.32 -8.13 17.16
C ASP A 303 12.29 -8.29 16.05
N ARG A 304 11.47 -9.35 16.09
CA ARG A 304 10.37 -9.54 15.12
C ARG A 304 9.36 -8.39 15.16
N CYS A 305 8.95 -7.94 16.35
CA CYS A 305 8.04 -6.81 16.48
C CYS A 305 8.66 -5.51 15.96
N LYS A 306 9.93 -5.27 16.28
CA LYS A 306 10.68 -4.10 15.81
C LYS A 306 10.79 -4.08 14.30
N GLU A 307 11.22 -5.18 13.69
CA GLU A 307 11.35 -5.30 12.24
C GLU A 307 10.03 -4.99 11.52
N ASN A 308 8.91 -5.55 11.99
CA ASN A 308 7.60 -5.30 11.39
C ASN A 308 7.14 -3.85 11.56
N VAL A 309 7.36 -3.25 12.74
CA VAL A 309 7.10 -1.82 12.95
C VAL A 309 7.95 -0.96 12.02
N ASP A 310 9.23 -1.29 11.85
CA ASP A 310 10.16 -0.52 11.01
C ASP A 310 9.83 -0.69 9.50
N ILE A 311 9.35 -1.87 9.07
CA ILE A 311 8.81 -2.10 7.72
C ILE A 311 7.56 -1.23 7.51
N LEU A 312 6.59 -1.31 8.43
CA LEU A 312 5.33 -0.61 8.26
C LEU A 312 5.50 0.91 8.38
N GLN A 313 6.45 1.39 9.17
CA GLN A 313 6.79 2.82 9.25
C GLN A 313 7.34 3.33 7.92
N ARG A 314 8.26 2.57 7.29
CA ARG A 314 8.73 2.91 5.93
C ARG A 314 7.59 2.94 4.90
N ILE A 315 6.60 2.06 5.04
CA ILE A 315 5.42 2.11 4.16
C ILE A 315 4.64 3.39 4.41
N ILE A 316 4.33 3.71 5.67
CA ILE A 316 3.59 4.93 6.05
C ILE A 316 4.30 6.20 5.56
N ASP A 317 5.61 6.27 5.72
CA ASP A 317 6.42 7.44 5.31
C ASP A 317 6.38 7.68 3.79
N ASN A 318 6.07 6.64 3.00
CA ASN A 318 5.95 6.70 1.54
C ASN A 318 4.50 6.67 1.03
N LEU A 319 3.50 6.73 1.91
CA LEU A 319 2.10 6.77 1.49
C LEU A 319 1.77 8.11 0.79
N PRO A 320 0.86 8.09 -0.20
CA PRO A 320 0.30 9.33 -0.71
C PRO A 320 -0.38 10.12 0.42
N PRO A 321 -0.46 11.46 0.31
CA PRO A 321 -1.27 12.26 1.21
C PRO A 321 -2.71 11.74 1.27
N SER A 322 -3.28 11.73 2.48
CA SER A 322 -4.52 11.03 2.78
C SER A 322 -5.71 11.48 1.93
N GLU A 323 -5.70 12.75 1.54
CA GLU A 323 -6.74 13.46 0.81
C GLU A 323 -6.86 12.99 -0.65
N VAL A 324 -5.80 12.38 -1.20
CA VAL A 324 -5.68 12.04 -2.64
C VAL A 324 -5.47 10.55 -2.93
N PHE A 325 -5.64 9.67 -1.95
CA PHE A 325 -5.45 8.21 -2.15
C PHE A 325 -6.25 7.63 -3.32
N ALA A 326 -7.48 8.10 -3.55
CA ALA A 326 -8.33 7.60 -4.62
C ALA A 326 -7.77 7.99 -5.99
N GLU A 327 -7.36 9.26 -6.15
CA GLU A 327 -6.72 9.75 -7.37
C GLU A 327 -5.38 9.05 -7.61
N ASP A 328 -4.55 8.94 -6.58
CA ASP A 328 -3.25 8.28 -6.65
C ASP A 328 -3.36 6.83 -7.14
N ARG A 329 -4.25 6.04 -6.51
CA ARG A 329 -4.51 4.65 -6.90
C ARG A 329 -4.93 4.55 -8.38
N ALA A 330 -5.83 5.42 -8.81
CA ALA A 330 -6.34 5.42 -10.17
C ALA A 330 -5.26 5.85 -11.20
N ILE A 331 -4.34 6.75 -10.85
CA ILE A 331 -3.20 7.13 -11.69
C ILE A 331 -2.21 5.99 -11.81
N HIS A 332 -1.83 5.36 -10.69
CA HIS A 332 -0.90 4.23 -10.69
C HIS A 332 -1.45 3.02 -11.46
N GLU A 333 -2.75 2.75 -11.41
CA GLU A 333 -3.36 1.70 -12.23
C GLU A 333 -3.25 2.02 -13.73
N LYS A 334 -3.48 3.27 -14.13
CA LYS A 334 -3.34 3.72 -15.51
C LYS A 334 -1.89 3.63 -15.99
N LEU A 335 -0.93 4.03 -15.16
CA LEU A 335 0.50 3.89 -15.46
C LEU A 335 0.89 2.43 -15.61
N ARG A 336 0.44 1.53 -14.71
CA ARG A 336 0.72 0.10 -14.81
C ARG A 336 0.21 -0.50 -16.13
N LYS A 337 -1.03 -0.16 -16.53
CA LYS A 337 -1.60 -0.58 -17.82
C LYS A 337 -0.78 -0.03 -18.98
N PHE A 338 -0.42 1.25 -18.92
CA PHE A 338 0.39 1.91 -19.94
C PHE A 338 1.76 1.24 -20.14
N CYS A 339 2.48 0.89 -19.07
CA CYS A 339 3.79 0.23 -19.15
C CYS A 339 3.76 -1.17 -19.79
N SER A 340 2.58 -1.75 -20.00
CA SER A 340 2.41 -3.03 -20.71
C SER A 340 2.14 -2.87 -22.22
N LEU A 341 1.98 -1.64 -22.69
CA LEU A 341 1.68 -1.31 -24.08
C LEU A 341 2.97 -0.95 -24.85
N PRO A 342 3.00 -1.10 -26.19
CA PRO A 342 4.11 -0.65 -27.02
C PRO A 342 4.40 0.86 -26.90
N ASP A 343 5.62 1.27 -27.21
CA ASP A 343 6.05 2.68 -27.18
C ASP A 343 5.46 3.47 -28.37
N LYS A 344 4.16 3.76 -28.28
CA LYS A 344 3.38 4.47 -29.30
C LYS A 344 2.74 5.74 -28.74
N ILE A 345 2.67 6.77 -29.58
CA ILE A 345 2.12 8.09 -29.25
C ILE A 345 0.64 8.01 -28.90
N ASP A 346 -0.13 7.15 -29.57
CA ASP A 346 -1.56 6.97 -29.30
C ASP A 346 -1.82 6.52 -27.85
N PHE A 347 -0.97 5.64 -27.31
CA PHE A 347 -1.06 5.22 -25.91
C PHE A 347 -0.64 6.33 -24.93
N ALA A 348 0.33 7.17 -25.31
CA ALA A 348 0.70 8.34 -24.53
C ALA A 348 -0.47 9.35 -24.45
N GLU A 349 -1.19 9.55 -25.56
CA GLU A 349 -2.38 10.40 -25.59
C GLU A 349 -3.48 9.86 -24.66
N ILE A 350 -3.75 8.55 -24.70
CA ILE A 350 -4.74 7.89 -23.81
C ILE A 350 -4.34 8.05 -22.33
N LEU A 351 -3.07 7.83 -21.99
CA LEU A 351 -2.57 8.00 -20.62
C LEU A 351 -2.80 9.44 -20.13
N LEU A 352 -2.39 10.44 -20.91
CA LEU A 352 -2.54 11.84 -20.53
C LEU A 352 -4.01 12.23 -20.38
N LYS A 353 -4.85 11.96 -21.38
CA LYS A 353 -6.28 12.31 -21.33
C LYS A 353 -7.01 11.65 -20.16
N SER A 354 -6.68 10.39 -19.87
CA SER A 354 -7.33 9.65 -18.78
C SER A 354 -6.88 10.10 -17.38
N THR A 355 -5.67 10.65 -17.24
CA THR A 355 -5.13 11.13 -15.95
C THR A 355 -5.39 12.61 -15.68
N GLN A 356 -5.64 13.42 -16.71
CA GLN A 356 -5.77 14.88 -16.61
C GLN A 356 -6.77 15.34 -15.54
N LYS A 357 -7.99 14.79 -15.52
CA LYS A 357 -9.01 15.15 -14.51
C LYS A 357 -8.60 14.79 -13.07
N LEU A 358 -7.84 13.69 -12.90
CA LEU A 358 -7.37 13.25 -11.59
C LEU A 358 -6.34 14.23 -11.03
N PHE A 359 -5.40 14.69 -11.87
CA PHE A 359 -4.42 15.71 -11.47
C PHE A 359 -5.03 17.07 -11.17
N VAL A 360 -6.10 17.48 -11.88
CA VAL A 360 -6.86 18.69 -11.53
C VAL A 360 -7.47 18.56 -10.12
N SER A 361 -8.04 17.40 -9.79
CA SER A 361 -8.56 17.12 -8.44
C SER A 361 -7.45 17.16 -7.39
N MET A 362 -6.31 16.49 -7.63
CA MET A 362 -5.17 16.51 -6.70
C MET A 362 -4.63 17.92 -6.46
N LYS A 363 -4.51 18.72 -7.53
CA LYS A 363 -4.06 20.12 -7.47
C LYS A 363 -4.99 20.99 -6.61
N GLN A 364 -6.29 20.77 -6.70
CA GLN A 364 -7.28 21.47 -5.87
C GLN A 364 -7.19 21.07 -4.38
N LYS A 365 -6.95 19.79 -4.10
CA LYS A 365 -6.88 19.24 -2.74
C LYS A 365 -5.57 19.56 -2.01
N LEU A 366 -4.44 19.46 -2.70
CA LEU A 366 -3.10 19.59 -2.09
C LEU A 366 -2.47 20.97 -2.28
N GLY A 367 -2.96 21.74 -3.26
CA GLY A 367 -2.37 23.02 -3.67
C GLY A 367 -1.33 22.87 -4.78
N VAL A 368 -1.10 23.98 -5.49
CA VAL A 368 -0.31 24.04 -6.74
C VAL A 368 1.18 23.77 -6.57
N SER A 369 1.70 23.92 -5.35
CA SER A 369 3.13 23.75 -5.03
C SER A 369 3.42 22.45 -4.28
N ASN A 370 2.45 21.54 -4.17
CA ASN A 370 2.64 20.29 -3.47
C ASN A 370 3.60 19.37 -4.26
N GLN A 371 4.70 18.97 -3.60
CA GLN A 371 5.76 18.19 -4.23
C GLN A 371 5.30 16.81 -4.72
N TYR A 372 4.52 16.07 -3.90
CA TYR A 372 4.01 14.75 -4.27
C TYR A 372 3.18 14.77 -5.55
N TYR A 373 2.25 15.73 -5.64
CA TYR A 373 1.44 15.95 -6.83
C TYR A 373 2.30 16.25 -8.07
N ILE A 374 3.27 17.16 -7.94
CA ILE A 374 4.14 17.57 -9.04
C ILE A 374 5.00 16.40 -9.52
N GLU A 375 5.55 15.60 -8.60
CA GLU A 375 6.37 14.42 -8.92
C GLU A 375 5.56 13.35 -9.67
N LEU A 376 4.36 13.02 -9.21
CA LEU A 376 3.49 12.06 -9.89
C LEU A 376 3.05 12.56 -11.28
N SER A 377 2.72 13.85 -11.39
CA SER A 377 2.41 14.50 -12.68
C SER A 377 3.61 14.45 -13.63
N THR A 378 4.82 14.71 -13.11
CA THR A 378 6.07 14.60 -13.87
C THR A 378 6.30 13.18 -14.37
N GLN A 379 6.05 12.17 -13.55
CA GLN A 379 6.20 10.76 -13.94
C GLN A 379 5.29 10.39 -15.11
N VAL A 380 4.02 10.82 -15.09
CA VAL A 380 3.07 10.59 -16.19
C VAL A 380 3.56 11.27 -17.47
N VAL A 381 3.98 12.54 -17.39
CA VAL A 381 4.53 13.26 -18.55
C VAL A 381 5.81 12.60 -19.06
N SER A 382 6.70 12.15 -18.18
CA SER A 382 7.97 11.51 -18.57
C SER A 382 7.73 10.22 -19.36
N ASN A 383 6.75 9.42 -18.96
CA ASN A 383 6.35 8.21 -19.69
C ASN A 383 5.75 8.54 -21.06
N ALA A 384 4.87 9.55 -21.12
CA ALA A 384 4.30 9.99 -22.39
C ALA A 384 5.36 10.55 -23.35
N LEU A 385 6.32 11.35 -22.84
CA LEU A 385 7.43 11.89 -23.61
C LEU A 385 8.32 10.78 -24.17
N HIS A 386 8.55 9.70 -23.41
CA HIS A 386 9.34 8.56 -23.89
C HIS A 386 8.74 7.95 -25.16
N ASN A 387 7.44 7.63 -25.18
CA ASN A 387 6.77 7.12 -26.37
C ASN A 387 6.85 8.07 -27.57
N VAL A 388 6.73 9.39 -27.32
CA VAL A 388 6.89 10.40 -28.37
C VAL A 388 8.29 10.35 -28.98
N ILE A 389 9.33 10.27 -28.15
CA ILE A 389 10.72 10.19 -28.61
C ILE A 389 10.95 8.90 -29.40
N GLU A 390 10.54 7.75 -28.87
CA GLU A 390 10.75 6.45 -29.51
C GLU A 390 10.05 6.36 -30.87
N GLU A 391 8.78 6.77 -30.97
CA GLU A 391 8.06 6.68 -32.22
C GLU A 391 8.53 7.70 -33.26
N VAL A 392 8.90 8.92 -32.87
CA VAL A 392 9.50 9.91 -33.78
C VAL A 392 10.85 9.40 -34.29
N ASN A 393 11.72 8.89 -33.42
CA ASN A 393 13.02 8.33 -33.81
C ASN A 393 12.88 7.14 -34.76
N ALA A 394 11.89 6.27 -34.52
CA ALA A 394 11.58 5.16 -35.41
C ALA A 394 11.08 5.64 -36.78
N ALA A 395 10.23 6.67 -36.81
CA ALA A 395 9.73 7.26 -38.05
C ALA A 395 10.82 7.96 -38.85
N GLN A 396 11.80 8.60 -38.19
CA GLN A 396 12.94 9.24 -38.87
C GLN A 396 13.88 8.26 -39.55
N LYS A 397 13.94 7.01 -39.08
CA LYS A 397 14.72 5.93 -39.72
C LYS A 397 13.99 5.31 -40.92
N ASP A 398 12.71 5.61 -41.11
CA ASP A 398 11.91 5.13 -42.22
C ASP A 398 12.15 5.96 -43.49
N LYS A 399 11.80 5.40 -44.66
CA LYS A 399 11.91 6.08 -45.96
C LYS A 399 10.61 6.77 -46.38
N SER A 400 9.51 6.55 -45.66
CA SER A 400 8.21 7.17 -45.93
C SER A 400 8.11 8.57 -45.31
N GLU A 401 8.04 9.60 -46.16
CA GLU A 401 7.87 10.98 -45.71
C GLU A 401 6.47 11.22 -45.17
N ALA A 402 5.46 10.54 -45.72
CA ALA A 402 4.08 10.63 -45.25
C ALA A 402 3.93 10.06 -43.84
N TYR A 403 4.59 8.93 -43.56
CA TYR A 403 4.59 8.33 -42.24
C TYR A 403 5.25 9.26 -41.22
N LEU A 404 6.42 9.80 -41.55
CA LEU A 404 7.11 10.76 -40.67
C LEU A 404 6.25 12.00 -40.41
N ALA A 405 5.63 12.59 -41.43
CA ALA A 405 4.75 13.74 -41.27
C ALA A 405 3.54 13.43 -40.35
N LYS A 406 2.90 12.27 -40.51
CA LYS A 406 1.80 11.82 -39.64
C LYS A 406 2.25 11.69 -38.18
N VAL A 407 3.38 11.03 -37.96
CA VAL A 407 3.95 10.83 -36.61
C VAL A 407 4.28 12.18 -35.97
N LEU A 408 4.87 13.12 -36.70
CA LEU A 408 5.21 14.45 -36.18
C LEU A 408 3.97 15.27 -35.81
N VAL A 409 2.87 15.18 -36.57
CA VAL A 409 1.60 15.82 -36.22
C VAL A 409 1.04 15.25 -34.91
N SER A 410 1.01 13.93 -34.78
CA SER A 410 0.55 13.28 -33.54
C SER A 410 1.45 13.63 -32.36
N ALA A 411 2.78 13.57 -32.55
CA ALA A 411 3.77 13.93 -31.54
C ALA A 411 3.59 15.37 -31.05
N TRP A 412 3.36 16.32 -31.96
CA TRP A 412 3.15 17.72 -31.61
C TRP A 412 1.85 17.90 -30.82
N LYS A 413 0.75 17.25 -31.23
CA LYS A 413 -0.53 17.28 -30.50
C LYS A 413 -0.40 16.74 -29.09
N VAL A 414 0.25 15.59 -28.91
CA VAL A 414 0.49 15.01 -27.57
C VAL A 414 1.39 15.90 -26.73
N THR A 415 2.38 16.56 -27.34
CA THR A 415 3.23 17.54 -26.66
C THR A 415 2.44 18.73 -26.10
N LEU A 416 1.46 19.24 -26.85
CA LEU A 416 0.56 20.29 -26.36
C LEU A 416 -0.32 19.82 -25.19
N ILE A 417 -0.72 18.55 -25.16
CA ILE A 417 -1.42 17.99 -23.99
C ILE A 417 -0.47 17.94 -22.78
N MET A 418 0.77 17.49 -22.97
CA MET A 418 1.79 17.45 -21.93
C MET A 418 2.06 18.85 -21.35
N ASP A 419 1.96 19.93 -22.13
CA ASP A 419 2.11 21.31 -21.63
C ASP A 419 1.11 21.66 -20.51
N THR A 420 -0.07 21.03 -20.51
CA THR A 420 -1.13 21.30 -19.51
C THR A 420 -0.85 20.70 -18.12
N PHE A 421 0.16 19.85 -18.00
CA PHE A 421 0.53 19.17 -16.75
C PHE A 421 1.60 19.95 -16.00
N ASP A 422 1.52 19.98 -14.67
CA ASP A 422 2.59 20.52 -13.84
C ASP A 422 3.78 19.55 -13.82
N LYS A 423 5.01 20.08 -13.79
CA LYS A 423 6.27 19.33 -13.87
C LYS A 423 7.26 19.90 -12.87
N ASN A 424 8.16 19.07 -12.34
CA ASN A 424 9.26 19.55 -11.51
C ASN A 424 10.31 20.31 -12.36
N GLU A 425 11.12 21.15 -11.72
CA GLU A 425 12.08 22.02 -12.42
C GLU A 425 13.18 21.25 -13.15
N GLU A 426 13.68 20.17 -12.55
CA GLU A 426 14.72 19.32 -13.16
C GLU A 426 14.25 18.70 -14.49
N PHE A 427 13.03 18.17 -14.51
CA PHE A 427 12.44 17.57 -15.71
C PHE A 427 12.04 18.61 -16.76
N LYS A 428 11.61 19.81 -16.35
CA LYS A 428 11.20 20.88 -17.28
C LYS A 428 12.29 21.21 -18.30
N ALA A 429 13.54 21.32 -17.87
CA ALA A 429 14.66 21.62 -18.77
C ALA A 429 14.81 20.56 -19.87
N ARG A 430 14.79 19.27 -19.50
CA ARG A 430 14.83 18.16 -20.46
C ARG A 430 13.62 18.16 -21.39
N TYR A 431 12.43 18.38 -20.84
CA TYR A 431 11.19 18.44 -21.62
C TYR A 431 11.22 19.56 -22.67
N LEU A 432 11.64 20.77 -22.28
CA LEU A 432 11.74 21.91 -23.19
C LEU A 432 12.72 21.67 -24.33
N SER A 433 13.90 21.12 -24.02
CA SER A 433 14.90 20.78 -25.05
C SER A 433 14.36 19.77 -26.09
N ASN A 434 13.64 18.74 -25.64
CA ASN A 434 13.02 17.78 -26.55
C ASN A 434 11.88 18.42 -27.36
N LYS A 435 11.08 19.30 -26.74
CA LYS A 435 10.00 20.02 -27.41
C LYS A 435 10.51 20.95 -28.50
N GLU A 436 11.58 21.70 -28.24
CA GLU A 436 12.21 22.59 -29.22
C GLU A 436 12.77 21.79 -30.40
N THR A 437 13.42 20.66 -30.12
CA THR A 437 13.93 19.74 -31.15
C THR A 437 12.79 19.21 -32.03
N LEU A 438 11.72 18.69 -31.41
CA LEU A 438 10.53 18.20 -32.12
C LEU A 438 9.88 19.31 -32.96
N PHE A 439 9.75 20.52 -32.41
CA PHE A 439 9.17 21.66 -33.12
C PHE A 439 10.01 22.03 -34.36
N SER A 440 11.34 22.00 -34.24
CA SER A 440 12.24 22.27 -35.37
C SER A 440 12.02 21.30 -36.53
N ILE A 441 11.88 20.00 -36.23
CA ILE A 441 11.64 18.95 -37.22
C ILE A 441 10.23 19.10 -37.82
N TYR A 442 9.22 19.33 -36.97
CA TYR A 442 7.85 19.56 -37.36
C TYR A 442 7.72 20.73 -38.35
N ARG A 443 8.37 21.86 -38.07
CA ARG A 443 8.33 23.07 -38.91
C ARG A 443 9.03 22.89 -40.26
N GLN A 444 9.99 21.97 -40.37
CA GLN A 444 10.67 21.67 -41.63
C GLN A 444 9.81 20.83 -42.58
N ILE A 445 8.94 19.97 -42.04
CA ILE A 445 8.18 18.98 -42.81
C ILE A 445 6.73 19.40 -43.01
N VAL A 446 6.02 19.72 -41.92
CA VAL A 446 4.56 19.93 -41.93
C VAL A 446 4.20 21.40 -42.14
N PHE A 447 5.15 22.31 -41.86
CA PHE A 447 5.01 23.77 -41.83
C PHE A 447 4.02 24.30 -40.78
N SER A 448 2.80 23.79 -40.70
CA SER A 448 1.74 24.26 -39.79
C SER A 448 0.63 23.21 -39.62
N ASP A 449 -0.06 23.24 -38.47
CA ASP A 449 -1.14 22.30 -38.18
C ASP A 449 -2.32 22.47 -39.14
N MET A 450 -2.57 23.71 -39.60
CA MET A 450 -3.69 24.05 -40.48
C MET A 450 -3.60 23.44 -41.88
N VAL A 451 -2.39 23.12 -42.36
CA VAL A 451 -2.16 22.52 -43.68
C VAL A 451 -1.59 21.11 -43.59
N SER A 452 -1.54 20.55 -42.38
CA SER A 452 -0.88 19.27 -42.13
C SER A 452 -1.50 18.12 -42.93
N SER A 453 -2.83 18.11 -43.10
CA SER A 453 -3.54 17.14 -43.96
C SER A 453 -3.07 17.20 -45.41
N GLU A 454 -2.92 18.41 -45.94
CA GLU A 454 -2.56 18.62 -47.35
C GLU A 454 -1.10 18.28 -47.61
N VAL A 455 -0.22 18.64 -46.68
CA VAL A 455 1.20 18.28 -46.75
C VAL A 455 1.38 16.76 -46.64
N ILE A 456 0.63 16.09 -45.77
CA ILE A 456 0.64 14.62 -45.68
C ILE A 456 0.17 14.00 -47.00
N ALA A 457 -0.92 14.48 -47.59
CA ALA A 457 -1.42 13.97 -48.87
C ALA A 457 -0.40 14.15 -50.01
N ILE A 458 0.33 15.26 -50.03
CA ILE A 458 1.46 15.49 -50.94
C ILE A 458 2.55 14.43 -50.72
N TYR A 459 2.94 14.19 -49.47
CA TYR A 459 3.95 13.18 -49.16
C TYR A 459 3.50 11.76 -49.47
N GLU A 460 2.21 11.44 -49.34
CA GLU A 460 1.66 10.14 -49.77
C GLU A 460 1.79 9.95 -51.28
N ALA A 461 1.56 11.00 -52.07
CA ALA A 461 1.78 10.96 -53.51
C ALA A 461 3.27 10.79 -53.86
N ILE A 462 4.17 11.47 -53.14
CA ILE A 462 5.62 11.33 -53.27
C ILE A 462 6.07 9.90 -52.93
N ASP A 463 5.60 9.34 -51.81
CA ASP A 463 5.93 7.98 -51.39
C ASP A 463 5.41 6.94 -52.39
N SER A 464 4.18 7.14 -52.91
CA SER A 464 3.61 6.30 -53.96
C SER A 464 4.42 6.35 -55.25
N PHE A 465 4.99 7.50 -55.59
CA PHE A 465 5.86 7.65 -56.75
C PHE A 465 7.21 6.94 -56.55
N ASN A 466 7.79 7.04 -55.35
CA ASN A 466 9.08 6.43 -55.01
C ASN A 466 9.00 4.94 -54.64
N GLY A 467 7.79 4.39 -54.46
CA GLY A 467 7.59 3.02 -53.98
C GLY A 467 7.96 2.84 -52.50
N THR A 468 7.91 3.91 -51.71
CA THR A 468 8.24 3.94 -50.26
C THR A 468 6.99 3.97 -49.38
N THR A 469 5.82 3.63 -49.92
CA THR A 469 4.55 3.63 -49.17
C THR A 469 4.57 2.65 -48.01
N LYS A 470 4.27 3.14 -46.81
CA LYS A 470 4.06 2.31 -45.63
C LYS A 470 2.56 2.16 -45.37
N THR A 471 2.06 0.92 -45.40
CA THR A 471 0.68 0.62 -44.99
C THR A 471 0.58 0.80 -43.47
N ILE A 472 -0.30 1.70 -43.03
CA ILE A 472 -0.59 1.86 -41.62
C ILE A 472 -1.47 0.69 -41.20
N GLU A 473 -0.96 -0.20 -40.36
CA GLU A 473 -1.82 -1.12 -39.60
C GLU A 473 -2.68 -0.27 -38.64
N ARG A 474 -3.84 0.17 -39.10
CA ARG A 474 -4.88 0.66 -38.20
C ARG A 474 -5.53 -0.54 -37.54
N GLN A 475 -5.28 -0.76 -36.25
CA GLN A 475 -6.24 -1.48 -35.42
C GLN A 475 -7.45 -0.57 -35.25
N SER A 476 -8.48 -0.78 -36.08
CA SER A 476 -9.79 -0.16 -35.87
C SER A 476 -10.87 -1.25 -35.88
N ASP A 477 -11.54 -1.40 -34.75
CA ASP A 477 -12.82 -2.09 -34.63
C ASP A 477 -13.89 -1.33 -35.45
N SER A 478 -14.22 -1.82 -36.64
CA SER A 478 -15.60 -1.95 -37.17
C SER A 478 -15.58 -2.37 -38.65
N PRO A 479 -16.53 -3.23 -39.10
CA PRO A 479 -16.48 -3.84 -40.41
C PRO A 479 -17.44 -3.14 -41.38
N PHE A 480 -17.02 -2.11 -42.13
CA PHE A 480 -17.80 -1.69 -43.30
C PHE A 480 -16.93 -1.15 -44.44
N LEU A 481 -17.17 -1.78 -45.60
CA LEU A 481 -16.93 -1.33 -46.98
C LEU A 481 -15.47 -1.34 -47.47
N ASN A 482 -14.98 -2.55 -47.70
CA ASN A 482 -14.03 -2.82 -48.75
C ASN A 482 -14.78 -2.83 -50.10
N VAL A 483 -14.76 -1.71 -50.83
CA VAL A 483 -15.15 -1.71 -52.25
C VAL A 483 -13.88 -1.70 -53.08
N SER A 484 -13.45 -2.90 -53.45
CA SER A 484 -12.52 -3.12 -54.55
C SER A 484 -13.25 -2.82 -55.86
N SER A 485 -12.84 -1.78 -56.57
CA SER A 485 -13.28 -1.54 -57.94
C SER A 485 -12.26 -2.15 -58.92
N TYR A 486 -12.44 -3.43 -59.22
CA TYR A 486 -12.03 -3.96 -60.51
C TYR A 486 -13.04 -3.49 -61.57
N MET A 487 -12.53 -3.08 -62.74
CA MET A 487 -13.10 -3.20 -64.09
C MET A 487 -12.85 -1.93 -64.91
N LEU A 488 -11.89 -2.02 -65.84
CA LEU A 488 -12.15 -1.80 -67.26
C LEU A 488 -10.89 -2.21 -68.04
N ALA A 489 -10.87 -3.48 -68.43
CA ALA A 489 -9.98 -4.00 -69.45
C ALA A 489 -10.72 -3.93 -70.79
N GLY A 490 -10.12 -3.24 -71.76
CA GLY A 490 -10.59 -3.21 -73.14
C GLY A 490 -9.68 -2.35 -74.02
N MET A 491 -9.15 -2.99 -75.08
CA MET A 491 -8.58 -2.40 -76.31
C MET A 491 -7.09 -1.96 -76.29
N ASP A 492 -6.21 -2.96 -76.46
CA ASP A 492 -5.19 -3.13 -77.52
C ASP A 492 -4.45 -1.96 -78.22
N ASP A 493 -4.29 -0.77 -77.63
CA ASP A 493 -3.40 0.28 -78.19
C ASP A 493 -2.45 0.97 -77.17
N LEU A 494 -2.37 0.48 -75.94
CA LEU A 494 -1.91 1.24 -74.76
C LEU A 494 -0.55 0.84 -74.15
N VAL A 495 0.43 0.44 -74.95
CA VAL A 495 1.79 0.13 -74.42
C VAL A 495 2.63 1.41 -74.22
N HIS A 496 2.32 2.51 -74.92
CA HIS A 496 3.10 3.76 -74.87
C HIS A 496 2.75 4.70 -73.70
N ASP A 497 1.60 4.50 -73.04
CA ASP A 497 1.07 5.43 -72.00
C ASP A 497 1.48 5.05 -70.55
N ARG A 498 2.15 3.90 -70.36
CA ARG A 498 2.51 3.42 -69.00
C ARG A 498 3.74 4.09 -68.38
N GLN A 499 4.66 4.63 -69.19
CA GLN A 499 5.93 5.18 -68.68
C GLN A 499 5.75 6.56 -68.03
N PHE A 500 4.92 7.44 -68.63
CA PHE A 500 4.64 8.78 -68.09
C PHE A 500 3.45 8.82 -67.12
N SER A 501 2.60 7.79 -67.10
CA SER A 501 1.43 7.71 -66.21
C SER A 501 1.76 7.95 -64.73
N LYS A 502 2.91 7.46 -64.23
CA LYS A 502 3.36 7.72 -62.85
C LYS A 502 3.65 9.20 -62.59
N ILE A 503 4.24 9.89 -63.56
CA ILE A 503 4.60 11.30 -63.48
C ILE A 503 3.34 12.16 -63.49
N THR A 504 2.44 11.92 -64.45
CA THR A 504 1.15 12.61 -64.55
C THR A 504 0.28 12.36 -63.32
N THR A 505 0.33 11.15 -62.74
CA THR A 505 -0.38 10.85 -61.48
C THR A 505 0.17 11.66 -60.30
N LEU A 506 1.51 11.76 -60.16
CA LEU A 506 2.14 12.56 -59.10
C LEU A 506 1.76 14.04 -59.22
N LEU A 507 1.87 14.63 -60.41
CA LEU A 507 1.56 16.04 -60.65
C LEU A 507 0.08 16.34 -60.36
N ASN A 508 -0.83 15.54 -60.91
CA ASN A 508 -2.27 15.75 -60.69
C ASN A 508 -2.69 15.59 -59.23
N ARG A 509 -2.17 14.58 -58.52
CA ARG A 509 -2.50 14.37 -57.09
C ARG A 509 -1.99 15.51 -56.22
N THR A 510 -0.83 16.07 -56.51
CA THR A 510 -0.20 17.10 -55.67
C THR A 510 -0.68 18.53 -55.96
N LYS A 511 -1.18 18.80 -57.17
CA LYS A 511 -1.53 20.14 -57.65
C LYS A 511 -2.53 20.87 -56.75
N GLU A 512 -3.64 20.22 -56.39
CA GLU A 512 -4.68 20.87 -55.59
C GLU A 512 -4.24 21.06 -54.13
N HIS A 513 -3.57 20.07 -53.54
CA HIS A 513 -3.01 20.21 -52.19
C HIS A 513 -1.99 21.35 -52.11
N LEU A 514 -1.11 21.50 -53.11
CA LEU A 514 -0.17 22.62 -53.19
C LEU A 514 -0.86 23.97 -53.29
N ARG A 515 -2.00 24.05 -53.98
CA ARG A 515 -2.79 25.27 -54.06
C ARG A 515 -3.31 25.69 -52.69
N VAL A 516 -3.82 24.74 -51.90
CA VAL A 516 -4.27 24.99 -50.52
C VAL A 516 -3.10 25.42 -49.64
N VAL A 517 -1.96 24.74 -49.74
CA VAL A 517 -0.74 25.10 -48.99
C VAL A 517 -0.28 26.53 -49.31
N LYS A 518 -0.29 26.93 -50.60
CA LYS A 518 0.09 28.29 -51.04
C LYS A 518 -0.83 29.39 -50.49
N GLN A 519 -2.12 29.09 -50.36
CA GLN A 519 -3.12 30.05 -49.87
C GLN A 519 -3.08 30.24 -48.34
N CYS A 520 -2.39 29.36 -47.61
CA CYS A 520 -2.30 29.45 -46.17
C CYS A 520 -1.28 30.51 -45.72
N SER A 521 -1.76 31.53 -44.99
CA SER A 521 -0.92 32.64 -44.49
C SER A 521 0.19 32.21 -43.53
N SER A 522 0.06 31.04 -42.89
CA SER A 522 1.07 30.50 -41.95
C SER A 522 2.28 29.84 -42.63
N VAL A 523 2.19 29.60 -43.95
CA VAL A 523 3.25 28.98 -44.77
C VAL A 523 4.04 30.09 -45.47
N ARG A 524 5.36 30.07 -45.33
CA ARG A 524 6.22 31.03 -46.04
C ARG A 524 6.26 30.64 -47.51
N ASP A 525 6.21 31.64 -48.39
CA ASP A 525 6.33 31.45 -49.85
C ASP A 525 7.57 30.61 -50.22
N PHE A 526 8.68 30.81 -49.50
CA PHE A 526 9.90 30.02 -49.64
C PHE A 526 9.68 28.51 -49.36
N ASP A 527 8.99 28.15 -48.28
CA ASP A 527 8.76 26.76 -47.89
C ASP A 527 7.83 26.06 -48.89
N TYR A 528 6.77 26.75 -49.31
CA TYR A 528 5.87 26.30 -50.38
C TYR A 528 6.62 26.06 -51.70
N LYS A 529 7.43 27.02 -52.15
CA LYS A 529 8.23 26.89 -53.38
C LYS A 529 9.22 25.75 -53.29
N LYS A 530 9.82 25.50 -52.12
CA LYS A 530 10.71 24.35 -51.91
C LYS A 530 9.97 23.02 -52.06
N LEU A 531 8.77 22.90 -51.48
CA LEU A 531 7.93 21.71 -51.62
C LEU A 531 7.48 21.49 -53.08
N SER A 532 6.99 22.53 -53.74
CA SER A 532 6.58 22.49 -55.14
C SER A 532 7.76 22.12 -56.06
N THR A 533 8.93 22.71 -55.84
CA THR A 533 10.16 22.39 -56.58
C THR A 533 10.57 20.93 -56.42
N LYS A 534 10.42 20.36 -55.22
CA LYS A 534 10.73 18.95 -54.97
C LYS A 534 9.93 18.03 -55.88
N ILE A 535 8.62 18.24 -55.95
CA ILE A 535 7.70 17.46 -56.80
C ILE A 535 8.11 17.60 -58.27
N VAL A 536 8.30 18.82 -58.75
CA VAL A 536 8.70 19.08 -60.14
C VAL A 536 10.05 18.46 -60.46
N SER A 537 11.02 18.52 -59.53
CA SER A 537 12.35 17.94 -59.74
C SER A 537 12.33 16.41 -59.86
N MET A 538 11.48 15.73 -59.09
CA MET A 538 11.29 14.28 -59.20
C MET A 538 10.67 13.90 -60.54
N ALA A 539 9.60 14.60 -60.93
CA ALA A 539 8.95 14.43 -62.22
C ALA A 539 9.93 14.67 -63.39
N LEU A 540 10.69 15.77 -63.36
CA LEU A 540 11.66 16.14 -64.40
C LEU A 540 12.77 15.09 -64.53
N ASN A 541 13.33 14.62 -63.41
CA ASN A 541 14.39 13.61 -63.43
C ASN A 541 13.91 12.28 -64.04
N ASP A 542 12.68 11.88 -63.77
CA ASP A 542 12.11 10.64 -64.35
C ASP A 542 11.78 10.83 -65.85
N VAL A 543 11.28 12.01 -66.26
CA VAL A 543 11.17 12.37 -67.69
C VAL A 543 12.52 12.27 -68.40
N ILE A 544 13.57 12.88 -67.84
CA ILE A 544 14.93 12.84 -68.39
C ILE A 544 15.42 11.39 -68.51
N LYS A 545 15.20 10.57 -67.48
CA LYS A 545 15.57 9.16 -67.48
C LYS A 545 14.86 8.37 -68.58
N ILE A 546 13.55 8.55 -68.72
CA ILE A 546 12.76 7.91 -69.77
C ILE A 546 13.29 8.31 -71.15
N VAL A 547 13.48 9.60 -71.40
CA VAL A 547 13.96 10.11 -72.69
C VAL A 547 15.37 9.62 -73.02
N ASN A 548 16.30 9.66 -72.04
CA ASN A 548 17.67 9.20 -72.22
C ASN A 548 17.77 7.70 -72.53
N ASN A 549 16.93 6.88 -71.89
CA ASN A 549 16.85 5.44 -72.15
C ASN A 549 16.39 5.18 -73.59
N SER A 550 15.35 5.89 -74.04
CA SER A 550 14.82 5.78 -75.41
C SER A 550 15.80 6.30 -76.48
N THR A 551 16.69 7.26 -76.16
CA THR A 551 17.77 7.65 -77.08
C THR A 551 18.90 6.63 -77.18
N SER A 552 19.11 5.81 -76.15
CA SER A 552 20.21 4.84 -76.05
C SER A 552 19.91 3.52 -76.77
N SER A 553 18.64 3.16 -76.95
CA SER A 553 18.18 1.89 -77.51
C SER A 553 18.08 1.85 -79.05
N ARG A 554 18.86 2.65 -79.78
CA ARG A 554 18.82 2.69 -81.26
C ARG A 554 19.30 1.38 -81.91
N VAL A 555 18.41 0.39 -81.99
CA VAL A 555 18.53 -0.80 -82.86
C VAL A 555 17.24 -0.96 -83.67
N SER A 556 17.28 -0.43 -84.90
CA SER A 556 16.52 -0.80 -86.12
C SER A 556 15.03 -1.21 -86.11
N SER A 557 14.14 -0.68 -85.27
CA SER A 557 12.70 -0.69 -85.60
C SER A 557 11.92 0.51 -85.03
N TYR A 558 11.16 1.17 -85.91
CA TYR A 558 10.13 2.22 -85.70
C TYR A 558 10.52 3.58 -85.09
N ASN A 559 10.64 4.60 -85.96
CA ASN A 559 10.66 6.04 -85.61
C ASN A 559 9.40 6.53 -84.84
N LEU A 560 8.32 5.75 -84.82
CA LEU A 560 7.03 6.11 -84.20
C LEU A 560 7.07 6.07 -82.66
N GLU A 561 7.73 5.06 -82.07
CA GLU A 561 7.79 4.86 -80.60
C GLU A 561 8.69 5.89 -79.89
N PHE A 562 9.76 6.32 -80.57
CA PHE A 562 10.58 7.44 -80.10
C PHE A 562 9.81 8.77 -80.17
N ASN A 563 9.11 9.03 -81.28
CA ASN A 563 8.36 10.28 -81.46
C ASN A 563 7.18 10.40 -80.48
N SER A 564 6.50 9.28 -80.17
CA SER A 564 5.46 9.25 -79.13
C SER A 564 6.04 9.50 -77.74
N THR A 565 7.18 8.89 -77.40
CA THR A 565 7.89 9.14 -76.13
C THR A 565 8.25 10.61 -75.96
N ILE A 566 8.80 11.25 -77.00
CA ILE A 566 9.14 12.69 -76.97
C ILE A 566 7.90 13.57 -76.87
N SER A 567 6.79 13.17 -77.49
CA SER A 567 5.50 13.88 -77.38
C SER A 567 4.95 13.84 -75.96
N SER A 568 4.95 12.67 -75.32
CA SER A 568 4.53 12.52 -73.92
C SER A 568 5.46 13.24 -72.94
N ALA A 569 6.78 13.24 -73.20
CA ALA A 569 7.74 14.02 -72.43
C ALA A 569 7.47 15.53 -72.52
N TYR A 570 7.15 16.04 -73.72
CA TYR A 570 6.82 17.45 -73.91
C TYR A 570 5.54 17.85 -73.17
N LEU A 571 4.49 17.01 -73.20
CA LEU A 571 3.26 17.24 -72.43
C LEU A 571 3.51 17.28 -70.93
N ALA A 572 4.30 16.33 -70.40
CA ALA A 572 4.68 16.33 -68.98
C ALA A 572 5.45 17.59 -68.58
N ILE A 573 6.34 18.10 -69.45
CA ILE A 573 7.06 19.36 -69.24
C ILE A 573 6.11 20.56 -69.21
N LEU A 574 5.11 20.62 -70.09
CA LEU A 574 4.11 21.69 -70.06
C LEU A 574 3.29 21.66 -68.77
N GLU A 575 2.93 20.46 -68.28
CA GLU A 575 2.23 20.31 -67.00
C GLU A 575 3.11 20.80 -65.83
N MET A 576 4.39 20.42 -65.79
CA MET A 576 5.35 20.86 -64.78
C MET A 576 5.59 22.37 -64.78
N ASP A 577 5.55 23.03 -65.94
CA ASP A 577 5.77 24.48 -66.06
C ASP A 577 4.68 25.31 -65.36
N SER A 578 3.51 24.71 -65.08
CA SER A 578 2.42 25.34 -64.33
C SER A 578 2.65 25.41 -62.81
N PHE A 579 3.69 24.74 -62.30
CA PHE A 579 4.03 24.72 -60.88
C PHE A 579 5.03 25.84 -60.53
N ASP A 580 4.89 26.40 -59.34
CA ASP A 580 5.88 27.35 -58.82
C ASP A 580 7.17 26.61 -58.46
N MET A 581 8.31 27.23 -58.78
CA MET A 581 9.64 26.66 -58.53
C MET A 581 10.54 27.69 -57.85
N THR A 582 11.58 27.23 -57.15
CA THR A 582 12.65 28.11 -56.70
C THR A 582 13.39 28.68 -57.92
N PHE A 583 13.91 29.90 -57.76
CA PHE A 583 14.57 30.62 -58.85
C PHE A 583 15.73 29.83 -59.47
N ASP A 584 16.54 29.17 -58.64
CA ASP A 584 17.70 28.41 -59.11
C ASP A 584 17.29 27.17 -59.91
N PHE A 585 16.26 26.45 -59.45
CA PHE A 585 15.76 25.27 -60.16
C PHE A 585 15.05 25.65 -61.45
N ARG A 586 14.35 26.79 -61.47
CA ARG A 586 13.63 27.29 -62.64
C ARG A 586 14.55 27.44 -63.86
N LYS A 587 15.77 27.96 -63.68
CA LYS A 587 16.77 28.07 -64.76
C LYS A 587 17.13 26.72 -65.37
N HIS A 588 17.35 25.71 -64.53
CA HIS A 588 17.64 24.36 -65.00
C HIS A 588 16.44 23.75 -65.74
N PHE A 589 15.24 23.90 -65.16
CA PHE A 589 14.00 23.43 -65.77
C PHE A 589 13.78 24.04 -67.16
N ASP A 590 13.94 25.36 -67.30
CA ASP A 590 13.76 26.05 -68.58
C ASP A 590 14.76 25.56 -69.65
N GLU A 591 15.99 25.21 -69.26
CA GLU A 591 16.98 24.63 -70.18
C GLU A 591 16.59 23.20 -70.63
N GLN A 592 16.15 22.34 -69.70
CA GLN A 592 15.67 20.99 -70.07
C GLN A 592 14.40 21.07 -70.95
N LYS A 593 13.48 22.00 -70.63
CA LYS A 593 12.30 22.31 -71.45
C LYS A 593 12.69 22.73 -72.86
N ARG A 594 13.71 23.60 -73.00
CA ARG A 594 14.23 24.03 -74.30
C ARG A 594 14.74 22.84 -75.13
N ILE A 595 15.51 21.94 -74.52
CA ILE A 595 16.06 20.76 -75.21
C ILE A 595 14.95 19.81 -75.65
N ILE A 596 13.99 19.47 -74.76
CA ILE A 596 12.87 18.58 -75.08
C ILE A 596 11.98 19.20 -76.17
N SER A 597 11.74 20.52 -76.13
CA SER A 597 10.98 21.24 -77.17
C SER A 597 11.67 21.15 -78.54
N GLN A 598 13.01 21.27 -78.58
CA GLN A 598 13.78 21.09 -79.81
C GLN A 598 13.70 19.66 -80.35
N MET A 599 13.72 18.65 -79.47
CA MET A 599 13.53 17.25 -79.85
C MET A 599 12.12 17.02 -80.41
N TYR A 600 11.09 17.56 -79.75
CA TYR A 600 9.70 17.48 -80.19
C TYR A 600 9.48 18.08 -81.59
N ASN A 601 10.02 19.29 -81.83
CA ASN A 601 9.92 19.96 -83.13
C ASN A 601 10.62 19.19 -84.26
N ARG A 602 11.72 18.48 -83.95
CA ARG A 602 12.43 17.62 -84.91
C ARG A 602 11.68 16.32 -85.20
N SER A 603 10.98 15.78 -84.20
CA SER A 603 10.18 14.56 -84.29
C SER A 603 8.82 14.76 -84.98
N ASN A 604 8.26 15.98 -84.97
CA ASN A 604 6.96 16.31 -85.56
C ASN A 604 7.03 17.54 -86.52
N PRO A 605 7.68 17.44 -87.68
CA PRO A 605 7.94 18.58 -88.58
C PRO A 605 6.69 19.18 -89.26
N PHE A 606 5.53 18.51 -89.21
CA PHE A 606 4.30 18.96 -89.88
C PHE A 606 3.39 19.88 -89.03
N MET A 607 3.78 20.22 -87.80
CA MET A 607 2.94 21.05 -86.91
C MET A 607 3.32 22.54 -86.81
N HIS A 608 4.49 22.96 -87.31
CA HIS A 608 4.90 24.37 -87.24
C HIS A 608 5.61 24.83 -88.51
N SER A 609 4.85 25.35 -89.47
CA SER A 609 5.35 26.37 -90.39
C SER A 609 4.86 27.73 -89.89
N VAL A 610 5.78 28.58 -89.41
CA VAL A 610 5.81 30.06 -89.57
C VAL A 610 6.98 30.61 -88.72
N ASP A 611 7.88 31.31 -89.42
CA ASP A 611 8.88 32.32 -89.00
C ASP A 611 10.02 31.96 -88.02
N ASN A 612 11.23 31.67 -88.53
CA ASN A 612 12.26 32.67 -88.89
C ASN A 612 13.71 32.08 -88.89
N LYS A 613 14.40 32.35 -90.01
CA LYS A 613 15.86 32.51 -90.28
C LYS A 613 16.89 31.55 -89.67
N SER A 614 17.30 30.60 -90.53
CA SER A 614 18.66 30.16 -90.86
C SER A 614 19.84 30.58 -89.95
N SER A 615 20.47 29.57 -89.35
CA SER A 615 21.92 29.41 -89.39
C SER A 615 22.25 27.93 -89.61
N THR A 616 22.71 27.63 -90.81
CA THR A 616 23.26 26.34 -91.22
C THR A 616 24.57 26.06 -90.46
N SER A 617 24.56 25.06 -89.58
CA SER A 617 25.78 24.32 -89.22
C SER A 617 25.56 22.84 -89.46
N SER A 618 26.17 22.36 -90.55
CA SER A 618 26.56 20.97 -90.72
C SER A 618 27.32 20.51 -89.48
N GLY A 619 26.71 19.65 -88.68
CA GLY A 619 27.28 19.10 -87.45
C GLY A 619 26.85 17.65 -87.29
N SER A 620 27.85 16.77 -87.30
CA SER A 620 27.82 15.35 -86.95
C SER A 620 26.80 15.01 -85.85
N GLY A 621 26.21 13.82 -85.91
CA GLY A 621 25.23 13.31 -84.94
C GLY A 621 25.76 13.23 -83.51
N CYS A 622 25.80 14.35 -82.81
CA CYS A 622 26.08 14.42 -81.39
C CYS A 622 24.83 13.96 -80.62
N MET A 623 24.99 12.89 -79.83
CA MET A 623 24.07 12.54 -78.76
C MET A 623 23.82 13.78 -77.89
N VAL A 624 22.62 14.33 -77.92
CA VAL A 624 22.17 15.30 -76.92
C VAL A 624 21.77 14.49 -75.69
N MET A 625 22.69 14.30 -74.74
CA MET A 625 22.35 13.72 -73.44
C MET A 625 21.66 14.78 -72.59
N LEU A 626 20.43 14.53 -72.16
CA LEU A 626 19.78 15.35 -71.14
C LEU A 626 20.49 15.10 -69.81
N CYS A 627 20.88 16.17 -69.11
CA CYS A 627 21.56 16.05 -67.83
C CYS A 627 20.54 15.92 -66.71
N ALA A 628 20.40 14.72 -66.15
CA ALA A 628 19.73 14.54 -64.87
C ALA A 628 20.49 15.32 -63.78
N ILE A 629 19.77 15.95 -62.84
CA ILE A 629 20.43 16.52 -61.67
C ILE A 629 20.82 15.36 -60.75
N PHE A 630 22.06 14.88 -60.88
CA PHE A 630 22.70 14.13 -59.81
C PHE A 630 23.27 15.12 -58.78
N GLY A 631 22.52 15.33 -57.69
CA GLY A 631 23.16 15.61 -56.41
C GLY A 631 23.45 17.06 -56.01
N LEU A 632 22.64 18.07 -56.39
CA LEU A 632 22.79 19.43 -55.82
C LEU A 632 21.58 19.96 -55.02
N VAL A 633 20.43 19.29 -55.03
CA VAL A 633 19.28 19.66 -54.17
C VAL A 633 18.99 18.62 -53.07
N VAL A 634 19.47 17.38 -53.22
CA VAL A 634 19.25 16.29 -52.25
C VAL A 634 20.11 16.44 -50.98
N LEU A 635 21.23 17.18 -51.04
CA LEU A 635 22.15 17.33 -49.90
C LEU A 635 21.67 18.28 -48.78
N THR A 636 20.59 19.05 -48.98
CA THR A 636 20.14 20.02 -47.96
C THR A 636 19.12 19.47 -46.96
N ILE A 637 18.68 18.21 -47.09
CA ILE A 637 17.80 17.57 -46.10
C ILE A 637 18.50 16.47 -45.31
N TYR A 638 19.47 15.77 -45.90
CA TYR A 638 20.26 14.75 -45.19
C TYR A 638 21.60 15.25 -44.62
N GLY A 639 22.09 16.42 -45.07
CA GLY A 639 23.43 16.93 -44.71
C GLY A 639 23.53 17.88 -43.51
N LEU A 640 22.42 18.16 -42.80
CA LEU A 640 22.41 19.08 -41.64
C LEU A 640 21.67 18.52 -40.41
N ILE A 641 21.44 17.20 -40.36
CA ILE A 641 20.80 16.50 -39.22
C ILE A 641 21.82 15.68 -38.41
N ASN A 642 23.12 15.75 -38.75
CA ASN A 642 24.22 15.31 -37.88
C ASN A 642 25.13 16.50 -37.56
N MET A 643 24.66 17.40 -36.71
CA MET A 643 25.44 18.09 -35.68
C MET A 643 24.58 18.33 -34.45
#